data_AF-V5BD85-F1
#
_entry.id   AF-V5BD85-F1
#
_cell.length_a   1.000
_cell.length_b   1.000
_cell.length_c   1.000
_cell.angle_alpha   90.00
_cell.angle_beta   90.00
_cell.angle_gamma   90.00
#
_symmetry.space_group_name_H-M   'P 1'
#
loop_
_entity.id
_entity.type
_entity.pdbx_description
1 polymer ?
#
loop_
_entity_poly.entity_id
_entity_poly.type
_entity_poly.pdbx_seq_one_letter_code
_entity_poly.pdbx_strand_id
1 'polypeptide(L)'
;MVSVDTHHQCGNLCDALSPEEKKFVSQLNKLSPGHILEELKQNLKTAIAIEQATIPIYLFTYYSLERNNRLGENIRPEDLFANKAGAAIMSVAVEEMLHMSLSANILYALGEEPQLYRNSPASYPTPLPYHKPIGPDGPEGKKDAAVLIPLAKFSYDQLWHFLQIERPEQRHTPRKDRNWTMIGQFYSYIRCLICCEHITDASFQVRGPDSAKYQIQSYNYSPNNVDTVSPKAKFDPWGIPPAACPGRDAPRLDNYPNASAAAEYQNRADSHVGKTQLLTVSSKQDALQAILTICHQGEGSDYTQWDDKSDKERSHYYKFLLLQAQMEPYIKRREYLDPVPKTPEPITPTVTEKELANVIANYPDNPSSIGYSTIYQENTAGRTNYRPLSDLCNGVYQYMYILTETIYKVSAEPGANEQQQPQKLFFNSAMHMSMIWILDKLIQVMRGYDLGNGHVLAPTFENINLGHRKDAFNNLTTLASIAESMNYPGVQYLIDRINALPDVASYWDDTSQQSLSANQSVSKTHEAPNSAPGEPVPTPYPYKDSPVFAINPPKKWQLPPGLPLHACMGLNSCKGADRYGTKGHEDPNNPGVFIVNDCAGQGYCSTTSDHTCHVQNDCKNQGGCGLYGTGIEMKNPGYNECKTLGSCATPINAERFSTNGENQGLSVWKRAREVFQTKVYPQLRQELLEQRVNTPLPEQLGPVPDPFADTGPTYLWISEDNKDRDNMTACGASGMSGAGGCS
;
A
#
# COMPACT_ATOMS: atom_id res chain seq x y z
N MET A 1 -12.97 4.00 33.68
CA MET A 1 -14.05 3.31 32.97
C MET A 1 -15.02 4.37 32.48
N VAL A 2 -15.10 4.58 31.17
CA VAL A 2 -16.13 5.41 30.53
C VAL A 2 -16.79 4.51 29.49
N SER A 3 -18.13 4.52 29.44
CA SER A 3 -18.92 3.55 28.68
C SER A 3 -18.67 3.68 27.18
N VAL A 4 -18.14 2.62 26.57
CA VAL A 4 -18.32 2.38 25.14
C VAL A 4 -19.66 1.68 25.02
N ASP A 5 -20.69 2.41 24.57
CA ASP A 5 -21.84 1.89 23.81
C ASP A 5 -22.90 2.99 23.66
N THR A 6 -22.89 3.66 22.50
CA THR A 6 -24.09 4.26 21.93
C THR A 6 -24.22 3.79 20.50
N HIS A 7 -24.95 2.68 20.32
CA HIS A 7 -25.50 2.33 19.02
C HIS A 7 -26.40 3.48 18.54
N HIS A 8 -25.87 4.35 17.68
CA HIS A 8 -26.75 4.97 16.68
C HIS A 8 -27.27 3.82 15.83
N GLN A 9 -28.51 3.43 16.08
CA GLN A 9 -29.30 2.68 15.10
C GLN A 9 -29.44 3.60 13.89
N CYS A 10 -28.55 3.41 12.91
CA CYS A 10 -28.71 4.00 11.61
C CYS A 10 -30.09 3.56 11.09
N GLY A 11 -30.93 4.51 10.67
CA GLY A 11 -32.20 4.19 10.06
C GLY A 11 -32.01 3.35 8.80
N ASN A 12 -33.11 2.84 8.24
CA ASN A 12 -33.06 2.17 6.94
C ASN A 12 -32.42 3.13 5.92
N LEU A 13 -31.27 2.76 5.33
CA LEU A 13 -30.54 3.67 4.43
C LEU A 13 -31.34 4.01 3.16
N CYS A 14 -32.37 3.22 2.81
CA CYS A 14 -33.32 3.58 1.74
C CYS A 14 -34.26 4.75 2.10
N ASP A 15 -34.38 5.12 3.38
CA ASP A 15 -35.14 6.31 3.79
C ASP A 15 -34.39 7.60 3.43
N ALA A 16 -33.05 7.54 3.30
CA ALA A 16 -32.19 8.66 2.91
C ALA A 16 -32.22 8.98 1.40
N LEU A 17 -32.90 8.16 0.58
CA LEU A 17 -33.03 8.41 -0.86
C LEU A 17 -33.67 9.77 -1.18
N SER A 18 -33.21 10.41 -2.26
CA SER A 18 -33.80 11.65 -2.78
C SER A 18 -35.26 11.43 -3.27
N PRO A 19 -36.06 12.50 -3.42
CA PRO A 19 -37.41 12.40 -4.01
C PRO A 19 -37.39 11.78 -5.43
N GLU A 20 -36.38 12.09 -6.24
CA GLU A 20 -36.16 11.55 -7.57
C GLU A 20 -35.80 10.06 -7.53
N GLU A 21 -34.95 9.64 -6.59
CA GLU A 21 -34.63 8.23 -6.36
C GLU A 21 -35.83 7.43 -5.90
N LYS A 22 -36.61 7.93 -4.93
CA LYS A 22 -37.85 7.28 -4.47
C LYS A 22 -38.84 7.08 -5.63
N LYS A 23 -38.95 8.05 -6.53
CA LYS A 23 -39.73 7.94 -7.77
C LYS A 23 -39.15 6.91 -8.75
N PHE A 24 -37.83 6.81 -8.87
CA PHE A 24 -37.17 5.85 -9.76
C PHE A 24 -37.26 4.40 -9.22
N VAL A 25 -37.04 4.18 -7.92
CA VAL A 25 -37.31 2.91 -7.23
C VAL A 25 -38.77 2.47 -7.42
N SER A 26 -39.72 3.40 -7.35
CA SER A 26 -41.14 3.12 -7.64
C SER A 26 -41.43 2.72 -9.09
N GLN A 27 -40.51 2.98 -10.03
CA GLN A 27 -40.58 2.49 -11.42
C GLN A 27 -39.94 1.10 -11.53
N LEU A 28 -38.76 0.92 -10.93
CA LEU A 28 -38.05 -0.37 -10.87
C LEU A 28 -38.89 -1.47 -10.17
N ASN A 29 -39.61 -1.14 -9.10
CA ASN A 29 -40.50 -2.09 -8.39
C ASN A 29 -41.62 -2.68 -9.28
N LYS A 30 -41.90 -2.09 -10.46
CA LYS A 30 -42.86 -2.62 -11.44
C LYS A 30 -42.29 -3.72 -12.34
N LEU A 31 -40.96 -3.86 -12.36
CA LEU A 31 -40.26 -4.92 -13.08
C LEU A 31 -40.26 -6.22 -12.25
N SER A 32 -39.93 -7.35 -12.87
CA SER A 32 -39.94 -8.63 -12.16
C SER A 32 -38.77 -8.75 -11.18
N PRO A 33 -38.92 -9.49 -10.06
CA PRO A 33 -37.83 -9.67 -9.08
C PRO A 33 -36.54 -10.21 -9.70
N GLY A 34 -36.65 -11.20 -10.60
CA GLY A 34 -35.50 -11.78 -11.30
C GLY A 34 -34.81 -10.83 -12.26
N HIS A 35 -35.54 -9.87 -12.85
CA HIS A 35 -34.94 -8.84 -13.69
C HIS A 35 -34.11 -7.85 -12.85
N ILE A 36 -34.66 -7.34 -11.75
CA ILE A 36 -33.95 -6.44 -10.83
C ILE A 36 -32.69 -7.11 -10.24
N LEU A 37 -32.76 -8.40 -9.91
CA LEU A 37 -31.61 -9.14 -9.39
C LEU A 37 -30.48 -9.28 -10.43
N GLU A 38 -30.80 -9.65 -11.67
CA GLU A 38 -29.78 -9.74 -12.74
C GLU A 38 -29.27 -8.37 -13.18
N GLU A 39 -30.11 -7.34 -13.19
CA GLU A 39 -29.69 -5.97 -13.44
C GLU A 39 -28.71 -5.49 -12.36
N LEU A 40 -28.95 -5.82 -11.09
CA LEU A 40 -28.02 -5.52 -9.99
C LEU A 40 -26.68 -6.25 -10.14
N LYS A 41 -26.69 -7.56 -10.39
CA LYS A 41 -25.48 -8.36 -10.62
C LYS A 41 -24.68 -7.85 -11.83
N GLN A 42 -25.35 -7.55 -12.93
CA GLN A 42 -24.70 -7.06 -14.15
C GLN A 42 -24.10 -5.67 -13.94
N ASN A 43 -24.76 -4.78 -13.20
CA ASN A 43 -24.17 -3.50 -12.85
C ASN A 43 -23.02 -3.63 -11.84
N LEU A 44 -23.04 -4.58 -10.90
CA LEU A 44 -21.89 -4.83 -10.02
C LEU A 44 -20.67 -5.40 -10.77
N LYS A 45 -20.86 -6.25 -11.79
CA LYS A 45 -19.78 -6.65 -12.71
C LYS A 45 -19.20 -5.46 -13.46
N THR A 46 -20.07 -4.54 -13.91
CA THR A 46 -19.65 -3.29 -14.54
C THR A 46 -18.86 -2.41 -13.57
N ALA A 47 -19.31 -2.29 -12.31
CA ALA A 47 -18.64 -1.52 -11.26
C ALA A 47 -17.20 -2.03 -11.05
N ILE A 48 -17.04 -3.34 -10.82
CA ILE A 48 -15.72 -3.99 -10.70
C ILE A 48 -14.84 -3.68 -11.92
N ALA A 49 -15.41 -3.71 -13.13
CA ALA A 49 -14.67 -3.43 -14.36
C ALA A 49 -14.32 -1.94 -14.57
N ILE A 50 -15.05 -1.00 -13.96
CA ILE A 50 -14.70 0.42 -13.95
C ILE A 50 -13.48 0.62 -13.03
N GLU A 51 -13.54 0.18 -11.77
CA GLU A 51 -12.44 0.41 -10.83
C GLU A 51 -11.18 -0.39 -11.24
N GLN A 52 -11.36 -1.56 -11.85
CA GLN A 52 -10.27 -2.32 -12.44
C GLN A 52 -9.57 -1.57 -13.60
N ALA A 53 -10.28 -0.70 -14.31
CA ALA A 53 -9.73 0.11 -15.41
C ALA A 53 -9.05 1.40 -14.93
N THR A 54 -9.51 2.01 -13.83
CA THR A 54 -8.93 3.23 -13.22
C THR A 54 -7.61 2.97 -12.50
N ILE A 55 -7.49 1.84 -11.77
CA ILE A 55 -6.28 1.51 -11.00
C ILE A 55 -4.98 1.61 -11.82
N PRO A 56 -4.84 1.02 -13.02
CA PRO A 56 -3.61 1.16 -13.82
C PRO A 56 -3.32 2.59 -14.28
N ILE A 57 -4.36 3.39 -14.54
CA ILE A 57 -4.23 4.79 -14.96
C ILE A 57 -3.60 5.63 -13.83
N TYR A 58 -4.10 5.46 -12.61
CA TYR A 58 -3.53 6.10 -11.42
C TYR A 58 -2.12 5.59 -11.11
N LEU A 59 -1.90 4.28 -11.15
CA LEU A 59 -0.58 3.70 -10.87
C LEU A 59 0.49 4.08 -11.91
N PHE A 60 0.19 4.08 -13.21
CA PHE A 60 1.15 4.50 -14.24
C PHE A 60 1.64 5.94 -14.01
N THR A 61 0.69 6.83 -13.73
CA THR A 61 0.96 8.24 -13.42
C THR A 61 1.75 8.39 -12.13
N TYR A 62 1.39 7.64 -11.08
CA TYR A 62 2.14 7.58 -9.82
C TYR A 62 3.59 7.16 -10.04
N TYR A 63 3.84 6.10 -10.81
CA TYR A 63 5.18 5.57 -11.03
C TYR A 63 6.08 6.49 -11.86
N SER A 64 5.51 7.42 -12.63
CA SER A 64 6.29 8.48 -13.29
C SER A 64 6.86 9.51 -12.31
N LEU A 65 6.34 9.63 -11.08
CA LEU A 65 6.84 10.60 -10.09
C LEU A 65 8.08 10.09 -9.37
N GLU A 66 9.08 10.96 -9.26
CA GLU A 66 10.33 10.71 -8.54
C GLU A 66 10.29 11.36 -7.16
N ARG A 67 9.95 10.56 -6.15
CA ARG A 67 9.57 11.04 -4.81
C ARG A 67 10.70 11.02 -3.77
N ASN A 68 11.76 10.23 -3.99
CA ASN A 68 12.84 9.98 -3.03
C ASN A 68 14.23 10.53 -3.44
N ASN A 69 14.35 11.19 -4.59
CA ASN A 69 15.64 11.72 -5.08
C ASN A 69 16.29 12.76 -4.12
N ARG A 70 15.48 13.53 -3.38
CA ARG A 70 15.92 14.50 -2.37
C ARG A 70 14.96 14.44 -1.19
N LEU A 71 15.48 14.40 0.03
CA LEU A 71 14.70 14.19 1.26
C LEU A 71 15.19 15.10 2.40
N GLY A 72 14.34 15.22 3.43
CA GLY A 72 14.63 16.01 4.63
C GLY A 72 14.84 17.49 4.36
N GLU A 73 15.98 18.01 4.81
CA GLU A 73 16.40 19.40 4.66
C GLU A 73 16.77 19.80 3.23
N ASN A 74 17.12 18.83 2.38
CA ASN A 74 17.57 19.06 0.99
C ASN A 74 16.43 19.07 -0.05
N ILE A 75 15.18 18.94 0.40
CA ILE A 75 13.97 19.05 -0.40
C ILE A 75 13.82 20.44 -1.05
N ARG A 76 13.48 20.47 -2.33
CA ARG A 76 13.08 21.68 -3.09
C ARG A 76 11.55 21.78 -3.21
N PRO A 77 10.99 22.92 -3.66
CA PRO A 77 9.54 23.06 -3.88
C PRO A 77 8.94 22.00 -4.80
N GLU A 78 9.64 21.61 -5.87
CA GLU A 78 9.18 20.56 -6.78
C GLU A 78 9.21 19.16 -6.14
N ASP A 79 10.16 18.88 -5.25
CA ASP A 79 10.23 17.59 -4.53
C ASP A 79 9.08 17.47 -3.51
N LEU A 80 8.68 18.58 -2.85
CA LEU A 80 7.46 18.65 -2.03
C LEU A 80 6.21 18.36 -2.88
N PHE A 81 6.10 19.00 -4.05
CA PHE A 81 4.95 18.86 -4.91
C PHE A 81 4.83 17.43 -5.48
N ALA A 82 5.93 16.84 -5.97
CA ALA A 82 5.94 15.45 -6.43
C ALA A 82 5.56 14.47 -5.31
N ASN A 83 6.00 14.74 -4.07
CA ASN A 83 5.60 13.91 -2.93
C ASN A 83 4.12 14.05 -2.56
N LYS A 84 3.57 15.28 -2.55
CA LYS A 84 2.15 15.57 -2.34
C LYS A 84 1.29 14.92 -3.44
N ALA A 85 1.69 15.08 -4.69
CA ALA A 85 1.02 14.50 -5.85
C ALA A 85 1.02 12.96 -5.79
N GLY A 86 2.19 12.35 -5.54
CA GLY A 86 2.31 10.91 -5.43
C GLY A 86 1.53 10.34 -4.24
N ALA A 87 1.51 11.05 -3.11
CA ALA A 87 0.70 10.66 -1.96
C ALA A 87 -0.80 10.68 -2.30
N ALA A 88 -1.30 11.75 -2.92
CA ALA A 88 -2.70 11.87 -3.29
C ALA A 88 -3.13 10.83 -4.34
N ILE A 89 -2.31 10.58 -5.37
CA ILE A 89 -2.62 9.59 -6.41
C ILE A 89 -2.60 8.16 -5.84
N MET A 90 -1.63 7.82 -4.99
CA MET A 90 -1.62 6.51 -4.33
C MET A 90 -2.79 6.35 -3.37
N SER A 91 -3.18 7.42 -2.66
CA SER A 91 -4.29 7.36 -1.71
C SER A 91 -5.64 7.14 -2.41
N VAL A 92 -5.82 7.72 -3.61
CA VAL A 92 -6.92 7.40 -4.53
C VAL A 92 -6.82 5.96 -5.03
N ALA A 93 -5.68 5.52 -5.57
CA ALA A 93 -5.53 4.16 -6.10
C ALA A 93 -5.80 3.06 -5.04
N VAL A 94 -5.50 3.32 -3.77
CA VAL A 94 -5.84 2.43 -2.63
C VAL A 94 -7.35 2.42 -2.35
N GLU A 95 -8.03 3.56 -2.50
CA GLU A 95 -9.50 3.64 -2.37
C GLU A 95 -10.20 2.97 -3.57
N GLU A 96 -9.69 3.08 -4.79
CA GLU A 96 -10.21 2.33 -5.96
C GLU A 96 -10.13 0.80 -5.74
N MET A 97 -9.03 0.31 -5.15
CA MET A 97 -8.90 -1.10 -4.77
C MET A 97 -9.92 -1.51 -3.70
N LEU A 98 -10.27 -0.60 -2.79
CA LEU A 98 -11.36 -0.79 -1.82
C LEU A 98 -12.72 -0.84 -2.54
N HIS A 99 -12.99 0.06 -3.48
CA HIS A 99 -14.27 0.13 -4.20
C HIS A 99 -14.51 -1.11 -5.05
N MET A 100 -13.47 -1.60 -5.73
CA MET A 100 -13.45 -2.87 -6.43
C MET A 100 -13.78 -4.04 -5.48
N SER A 101 -13.16 -4.05 -4.30
CA SER A 101 -13.35 -5.10 -3.26
C SER A 101 -14.76 -5.06 -2.64
N LEU A 102 -15.32 -3.87 -2.43
CA LEU A 102 -16.69 -3.68 -1.94
C LEU A 102 -17.71 -4.16 -2.96
N SER A 103 -17.60 -3.72 -4.23
CA SER A 103 -18.44 -4.18 -5.33
C SER A 103 -18.36 -5.70 -5.53
N ALA A 104 -17.17 -6.28 -5.40
CA ALA A 104 -16.95 -7.72 -5.45
C ALA A 104 -17.58 -8.47 -4.26
N ASN A 105 -17.50 -7.95 -3.04
CA ASN A 105 -18.18 -8.53 -1.86
C ASN A 105 -19.72 -8.51 -2.02
N ILE A 106 -20.30 -7.44 -2.57
CA ILE A 106 -21.75 -7.38 -2.87
C ILE A 106 -22.11 -8.45 -3.91
N LEU A 107 -21.37 -8.55 -5.03
CA LEU A 107 -21.63 -9.54 -6.08
C LEU A 107 -21.50 -10.98 -5.55
N TYR A 108 -20.50 -11.23 -4.71
CA TYR A 108 -20.33 -12.51 -4.02
C TYR A 108 -21.53 -12.86 -3.14
N ALA A 109 -22.00 -11.93 -2.31
CA ALA A 109 -23.18 -12.12 -1.47
C ALA A 109 -24.46 -12.41 -2.29
N LEU A 110 -24.60 -11.83 -3.49
CA LEU A 110 -25.68 -12.10 -4.45
C LEU A 110 -25.56 -13.45 -5.19
N GLY A 111 -24.56 -14.26 -4.86
CA GLY A 111 -24.42 -15.64 -5.34
C GLY A 111 -23.50 -15.84 -6.54
N GLU A 112 -22.73 -14.85 -6.97
CA GLU A 112 -21.85 -14.96 -8.14
C GLU A 112 -20.37 -14.72 -7.80
N GLU A 113 -19.46 -15.45 -8.42
CA GLU A 113 -18.02 -15.21 -8.21
C GLU A 113 -17.58 -13.94 -8.95
N PRO A 114 -16.87 -13.00 -8.28
CA PRO A 114 -16.16 -11.93 -8.98
C PRO A 114 -15.22 -12.51 -10.04
N GLN A 115 -15.16 -11.87 -11.21
CA GLN A 115 -14.24 -12.22 -12.29
C GLN A 115 -13.46 -10.97 -12.67
N LEU A 116 -12.15 -10.99 -12.41
CA LEU A 116 -11.21 -9.89 -12.61
C LEU A 116 -10.12 -10.27 -13.62
N TYR A 117 -9.61 -11.50 -13.56
CA TYR A 117 -8.62 -11.97 -14.51
C TYR A 117 -9.20 -11.96 -15.93
N ARG A 118 -8.41 -11.48 -16.90
CA ARG A 118 -8.82 -11.24 -18.30
C ARG A 118 -9.84 -10.12 -18.54
N ASN A 119 -10.24 -9.35 -17.51
CA ASN A 119 -11.20 -8.25 -17.65
C ASN A 119 -10.58 -6.84 -17.64
N SER A 120 -9.25 -6.71 -17.53
CA SER A 120 -8.56 -5.42 -17.72
C SER A 120 -8.75 -4.88 -19.15
N PRO A 121 -8.67 -3.55 -19.37
CA PRO A 121 -8.63 -2.97 -20.71
C PRO A 121 -7.61 -3.65 -21.64
N ALA A 122 -8.00 -3.88 -22.89
CA ALA A 122 -7.15 -4.58 -23.87
C ALA A 122 -6.00 -3.71 -24.41
N SER A 123 -6.17 -2.39 -24.37
CA SER A 123 -5.21 -1.38 -24.83
C SER A 123 -5.57 -0.02 -24.23
N TYR A 124 -4.57 0.84 -24.07
CA TYR A 124 -4.77 2.25 -23.73
C TYR A 124 -4.46 3.16 -24.95
N PRO A 125 -5.11 4.34 -25.08
CA PRO A 125 -6.10 4.90 -24.17
C PRO A 125 -7.45 4.15 -24.26
N THR A 126 -8.17 4.06 -23.14
CA THR A 126 -9.40 3.26 -23.02
C THR A 126 -10.61 4.12 -22.62
N PRO A 127 -11.83 3.83 -23.10
CA PRO A 127 -13.03 4.33 -22.44
C PRO A 127 -13.23 3.59 -21.10
N LEU A 128 -13.95 4.21 -20.16
CA LEU A 128 -14.52 3.49 -19.02
C LEU A 128 -15.79 2.73 -19.43
N PRO A 129 -16.07 1.54 -18.87
CA PRO A 129 -17.24 0.72 -19.20
C PRO A 129 -18.58 1.49 -19.21
N TYR A 130 -19.19 1.56 -20.39
CA TYR A 130 -20.46 2.27 -20.66
C TYR A 130 -20.48 3.79 -20.36
N HIS A 131 -19.32 4.42 -20.14
CA HIS A 131 -19.21 5.88 -20.06
C HIS A 131 -19.64 6.52 -21.38
N LYS A 132 -20.29 7.69 -21.30
CA LYS A 132 -20.62 8.48 -22.48
C LYS A 132 -19.32 9.14 -22.99
N PRO A 133 -18.91 8.92 -24.25
CA PRO A 133 -17.62 9.39 -24.76
C PRO A 133 -17.53 10.91 -25.00
N ILE A 134 -18.36 11.76 -24.39
CA ILE A 134 -18.30 13.22 -24.58
C ILE A 134 -18.23 13.89 -23.21
N GLY A 135 -17.03 14.37 -22.88
CA GLY A 135 -16.74 15.14 -21.67
C GLY A 135 -16.99 16.65 -21.85
N PRO A 136 -16.74 17.45 -20.80
CA PRO A 136 -16.65 18.91 -20.89
C PRO A 136 -15.45 19.35 -21.75
N ASP A 137 -15.45 20.62 -22.17
CA ASP A 137 -14.30 21.24 -22.86
C ASP A 137 -13.07 21.17 -21.95
N GLY A 138 -11.99 20.54 -22.43
CA GLY A 138 -10.73 20.30 -21.71
C GLY A 138 -9.67 21.38 -21.91
N PRO A 139 -8.41 21.11 -21.49
CA PRO A 139 -7.33 22.10 -21.49
C PRO A 139 -7.19 22.83 -22.83
N GLU A 140 -6.92 24.13 -22.74
CA GLU A 140 -6.88 25.06 -23.89
C GLU A 140 -8.22 25.26 -24.64
N GLY A 141 -9.31 24.62 -24.20
CA GLY A 141 -10.60 24.58 -24.90
C GLY A 141 -10.72 23.44 -25.92
N LYS A 142 -9.88 22.40 -25.80
CA LYS A 142 -9.94 21.19 -26.63
C LYS A 142 -11.25 20.44 -26.35
N LYS A 143 -11.93 20.00 -27.41
CA LYS A 143 -13.14 19.17 -27.30
C LYS A 143 -12.78 17.72 -27.51
N ASP A 144 -12.87 16.92 -26.46
CA ASP A 144 -12.65 15.48 -26.54
C ASP A 144 -13.78 14.85 -27.37
N ALA A 145 -13.43 14.37 -28.57
CA ALA A 145 -14.36 13.65 -29.44
C ALA A 145 -14.73 12.27 -28.88
N ALA A 146 -13.84 11.72 -28.06
CA ALA A 146 -14.04 10.53 -27.23
C ALA A 146 -13.26 10.72 -25.93
N VAL A 147 -13.91 10.56 -24.76
CA VAL A 147 -13.19 10.48 -23.46
C VAL A 147 -12.53 9.11 -23.37
N LEU A 148 -11.32 9.03 -23.92
CA LEU A 148 -10.42 7.88 -23.84
C LEU A 148 -9.28 8.26 -22.90
N ILE A 149 -9.18 7.56 -21.77
CA ILE A 149 -8.18 7.88 -20.75
C ILE A 149 -6.86 7.18 -21.09
N PRO A 150 -5.73 7.92 -21.21
CA PRO A 150 -4.44 7.35 -21.52
C PRO A 150 -3.70 6.84 -20.27
N LEU A 151 -2.75 5.93 -20.50
CA LEU A 151 -1.59 5.82 -19.62
C LEU A 151 -0.61 6.93 -20.03
N ALA A 152 -0.48 7.96 -19.20
CA ALA A 152 0.46 9.05 -19.43
C ALA A 152 1.16 9.42 -18.12
N LYS A 153 2.37 9.99 -18.22
CA LYS A 153 3.11 10.51 -17.07
C LYS A 153 2.34 11.65 -16.38
N PHE A 154 2.70 11.94 -15.14
CA PHE A 154 2.10 13.04 -14.40
C PHE A 154 2.27 14.37 -15.17
N SER A 155 1.16 15.04 -15.39
CA SER A 155 1.07 16.27 -16.18
C SER A 155 -0.25 16.97 -15.89
N TYR A 156 -0.38 18.21 -16.35
CA TYR A 156 -1.62 18.96 -16.21
C TYR A 156 -2.80 18.28 -16.94
N ASP A 157 -2.53 17.78 -18.15
CA ASP A 157 -3.50 17.09 -19.00
C ASP A 157 -3.87 15.70 -18.42
N GLN A 158 -2.92 14.97 -17.82
CA GLN A 158 -3.25 13.71 -17.15
C GLN A 158 -4.09 13.92 -15.87
N LEU A 159 -3.83 15.00 -15.11
CA LEU A 159 -4.74 15.38 -14.01
C LEU A 159 -6.13 15.81 -14.51
N TRP A 160 -6.23 16.41 -15.70
CA TRP A 160 -7.54 16.70 -16.30
C TRP A 160 -8.32 15.40 -16.58
N HIS A 161 -7.66 14.38 -17.13
CA HIS A 161 -8.27 13.07 -17.30
C HIS A 161 -8.73 12.46 -15.98
N PHE A 162 -8.01 12.67 -14.87
CA PHE A 162 -8.46 12.22 -13.55
C PHE A 162 -9.72 12.96 -13.08
N LEU A 163 -9.81 14.28 -13.33
CA LEU A 163 -11.04 15.05 -13.07
C LEU A 163 -12.23 14.64 -13.97
N GLN A 164 -11.97 14.05 -15.13
CA GLN A 164 -13.02 13.46 -15.99
C GLN A 164 -13.54 12.13 -15.43
N ILE A 165 -12.70 11.34 -14.75
CA ILE A 165 -13.12 10.10 -14.06
C ILE A 165 -13.96 10.46 -12.83
N GLU A 166 -13.38 11.24 -11.92
CA GLU A 166 -13.93 11.52 -10.57
C GLU A 166 -15.01 12.60 -10.56
N ARG A 167 -15.55 12.94 -11.73
CA ARG A 167 -16.44 14.10 -11.89
C ARG A 167 -17.72 13.93 -11.06
N PRO A 168 -18.06 14.87 -10.15
CA PRO A 168 -19.18 14.72 -9.22
C PRO A 168 -20.55 14.72 -9.89
N GLU A 169 -21.39 13.74 -9.52
CA GLU A 169 -22.83 13.76 -9.77
C GLU A 169 -23.45 15.07 -9.24
N GLN A 170 -24.46 15.57 -9.95
CA GLN A 170 -25.22 16.77 -9.58
C GLN A 170 -26.66 16.37 -9.24
N ARG A 171 -27.24 16.79 -8.10
CA ARG A 171 -28.60 16.43 -7.58
C ARG A 171 -29.62 15.83 -8.56
N HIS A 172 -29.87 16.57 -9.64
CA HIS A 172 -30.99 16.39 -10.55
C HIS A 172 -30.59 15.64 -11.83
N THR A 173 -29.36 15.11 -11.91
CA THR A 173 -28.96 14.25 -13.01
C THR A 173 -29.71 12.91 -12.96
N PRO A 174 -30.19 12.41 -14.12
CA PRO A 174 -30.77 11.07 -14.18
C PRO A 174 -29.72 10.01 -13.84
N ARG A 175 -30.13 9.02 -13.04
CA ARG A 175 -29.33 7.83 -12.71
C ARG A 175 -29.28 6.92 -13.96
N LYS A 176 -28.16 6.27 -14.21
CA LYS A 176 -27.89 5.56 -15.48
C LYS A 176 -26.96 4.36 -15.32
N ASP A 177 -27.38 3.21 -15.80
CA ASP A 177 -26.52 2.04 -16.05
C ASP A 177 -25.52 2.31 -17.21
N ARG A 178 -25.95 3.07 -18.23
CA ARG A 178 -25.23 3.29 -19.48
C ARG A 178 -25.28 4.74 -19.96
N ASN A 179 -24.25 5.16 -20.67
CA ASN A 179 -24.07 6.55 -21.14
C ASN A 179 -24.15 7.56 -19.98
N TRP A 180 -23.61 7.15 -18.82
CA TRP A 180 -23.33 8.02 -17.69
C TRP A 180 -22.19 8.98 -18.03
N THR A 181 -22.16 10.13 -17.36
CA THR A 181 -21.21 11.24 -17.61
C THR A 181 -20.44 11.65 -16.35
N MET A 182 -20.85 11.12 -15.20
CA MET A 182 -20.29 11.24 -13.86
C MET A 182 -20.52 9.86 -13.22
N ILE A 183 -19.52 9.31 -12.52
CA ILE A 183 -19.58 7.94 -12.00
C ILE A 183 -20.69 7.75 -10.94
N GLY A 184 -21.01 8.80 -10.18
CA GLY A 184 -22.15 8.80 -9.26
C GLY A 184 -23.49 8.47 -9.90
N GLN A 185 -23.74 8.87 -11.16
CA GLN A 185 -25.00 8.50 -11.85
C GLN A 185 -25.21 6.99 -11.95
N PHE A 186 -24.10 6.25 -12.02
CA PHE A 186 -24.06 4.80 -12.12
C PHE A 186 -24.14 4.14 -10.74
N TYR A 187 -23.42 4.65 -9.73
CA TYR A 187 -23.56 4.14 -8.36
C TYR A 187 -24.91 4.48 -7.71
N SER A 188 -25.47 5.66 -7.97
CA SER A 188 -26.84 6.03 -7.61
C SER A 188 -27.88 5.17 -8.32
N TYR A 189 -27.58 4.61 -9.51
CA TYR A 189 -28.43 3.60 -10.16
C TYR A 189 -28.38 2.26 -9.41
N ILE A 190 -27.18 1.76 -9.08
CA ILE A 190 -26.98 0.54 -8.26
C ILE A 190 -27.69 0.68 -6.90
N ARG A 191 -27.54 1.82 -6.23
CA ARG A 191 -28.21 2.15 -4.96
C ARG A 191 -29.74 2.09 -5.07
N CYS A 192 -30.30 2.53 -6.20
CA CYS A 192 -31.74 2.38 -6.46
C CYS A 192 -32.16 0.91 -6.61
N LEU A 193 -31.40 0.09 -7.35
CA LEU A 193 -31.66 -1.35 -7.49
C LEU A 193 -31.65 -2.06 -6.13
N ILE A 194 -30.63 -1.79 -5.30
CA ILE A 194 -30.55 -2.37 -3.93
C ILE A 194 -31.76 -1.94 -3.10
N CYS A 195 -32.23 -0.70 -3.25
CA CYS A 195 -33.39 -0.21 -2.51
C CYS A 195 -34.75 -0.72 -3.00
N CYS A 196 -34.86 -1.38 -4.16
CA CYS A 196 -36.10 -2.01 -4.62
C CYS A 196 -36.70 -2.99 -3.61
N GLU A 197 -38.03 -3.08 -3.58
CA GLU A 197 -38.78 -3.97 -2.67
C GLU A 197 -38.45 -5.47 -2.91
N HIS A 198 -38.07 -5.81 -4.14
CA HIS A 198 -37.67 -7.16 -4.55
C HIS A 198 -36.29 -7.59 -4.02
N ILE A 199 -35.45 -6.64 -3.60
CA ILE A 199 -34.15 -6.92 -2.99
C ILE A 199 -34.30 -6.87 -1.48
N THR A 200 -33.96 -7.99 -0.83
CA THR A 200 -34.10 -8.21 0.62
C THR A 200 -32.81 -8.82 1.17
N ASP A 201 -32.69 -8.97 2.49
CA ASP A 201 -31.50 -9.61 3.09
C ASP A 201 -31.29 -11.04 2.56
N ALA A 202 -32.36 -11.77 2.24
CA ALA A 202 -32.30 -13.10 1.63
C ALA A 202 -31.58 -13.09 0.27
N SER A 203 -31.61 -11.98 -0.48
CA SER A 203 -30.87 -11.80 -1.73
C SER A 203 -29.34 -11.86 -1.53
N PHE A 204 -28.86 -11.45 -0.35
CA PHE A 204 -27.43 -11.42 0.02
C PHE A 204 -26.99 -12.65 0.84
N GLN A 205 -27.90 -13.61 1.04
CA GLN A 205 -27.70 -14.80 1.88
C GLN A 205 -27.83 -16.11 1.07
N VAL A 206 -27.88 -16.03 -0.27
CA VAL A 206 -28.12 -17.18 -1.17
C VAL A 206 -27.04 -18.27 -1.10
N ARG A 207 -25.85 -17.92 -0.59
CA ARG A 207 -24.74 -18.86 -0.33
C ARG A 207 -24.76 -19.48 1.08
N GLY A 208 -25.78 -19.19 1.88
CA GLY A 208 -25.90 -19.62 3.27
C GLY A 208 -25.22 -18.67 4.27
N PRO A 209 -25.49 -18.85 5.59
CA PRO A 209 -25.11 -17.90 6.63
C PRO A 209 -23.59 -17.74 6.83
N ASP A 210 -22.82 -18.78 6.52
CA ASP A 210 -21.36 -18.78 6.67
C ASP A 210 -20.61 -18.11 5.50
N SER A 211 -21.30 -17.73 4.42
CA SER A 211 -20.67 -17.26 3.18
C SER A 211 -19.85 -15.98 3.36
N ALA A 212 -20.18 -15.15 4.35
CA ALA A 212 -19.43 -13.95 4.70
C ALA A 212 -17.96 -14.22 5.05
N LYS A 213 -17.60 -15.42 5.51
CA LYS A 213 -16.21 -15.79 5.85
C LYS A 213 -15.29 -15.94 4.64
N TYR A 214 -15.86 -16.10 3.44
CA TYR A 214 -15.12 -16.20 2.18
C TYR A 214 -14.96 -14.86 1.48
N GLN A 215 -15.73 -13.85 1.84
CA GLN A 215 -15.58 -12.50 1.30
C GLN A 215 -14.26 -11.86 1.74
N ILE A 216 -13.79 -10.81 1.07
CA ILE A 216 -12.57 -10.11 1.48
C ILE A 216 -12.83 -9.42 2.81
N GLN A 217 -12.10 -9.82 3.85
CA GLN A 217 -12.29 -9.34 5.22
C GLN A 217 -11.65 -7.97 5.45
N SER A 218 -12.22 -7.22 6.40
CA SER A 218 -11.80 -5.84 6.75
C SER A 218 -10.32 -5.69 7.12
N TYR A 219 -9.70 -6.73 7.68
CA TYR A 219 -8.28 -6.74 8.05
C TYR A 219 -7.30 -6.83 6.86
N ASN A 220 -7.81 -7.00 5.65
CA ASN A 220 -7.02 -6.98 4.40
C ASN A 220 -7.02 -5.57 3.75
N TYR A 221 -7.41 -4.53 4.48
CA TYR A 221 -7.37 -3.14 4.00
C TYR A 221 -6.68 -2.21 5.00
N SER A 222 -5.96 -1.21 4.50
CA SER A 222 -5.42 -0.10 5.30
C SER A 222 -5.47 1.20 4.48
N PRO A 223 -6.16 2.25 4.96
CA PRO A 223 -6.31 3.51 4.21
C PRO A 223 -5.02 4.30 4.06
N ASN A 224 -4.05 4.10 4.97
CA ASN A 224 -2.77 4.78 4.95
C ASN A 224 -1.59 3.83 5.05
N ASN A 225 -0.59 4.12 4.24
CA ASN A 225 0.74 3.55 4.29
C ASN A 225 1.76 4.68 4.02
N VAL A 226 3.05 4.39 4.06
CA VAL A 226 4.10 5.37 3.76
C VAL A 226 3.97 6.03 2.38
N ASP A 227 3.43 5.35 1.37
CA ASP A 227 3.23 5.94 0.04
C ASP A 227 2.06 6.92 -0.04
N THR A 228 1.03 6.79 0.81
CA THR A 228 -0.09 7.75 0.93
C THR A 228 0.23 8.94 1.85
N VAL A 229 1.48 9.06 2.32
CA VAL A 229 1.96 10.14 3.19
C VAL A 229 2.95 11.03 2.43
N SER A 230 2.95 12.34 2.73
CA SER A 230 3.85 13.34 2.14
C SER A 230 4.37 14.33 3.18
N PRO A 231 5.57 14.92 3.02
CA PRO A 231 6.02 16.05 3.83
C PRO A 231 5.33 17.34 3.37
N LYS A 232 4.85 18.14 4.33
CA LYS A 232 4.29 19.49 4.06
C LYS A 232 5.34 20.59 3.90
N ALA A 233 6.58 20.31 4.32
CA ALA A 233 7.71 21.24 4.33
C ALA A 233 9.03 20.45 4.44
N LYS A 234 10.18 21.15 4.36
CA LYS A 234 11.47 20.62 4.82
C LYS A 234 11.35 20.09 6.24
N PHE A 235 12.03 18.97 6.51
CA PHE A 235 12.00 18.28 7.80
C PHE A 235 13.40 17.81 8.18
N ASP A 236 13.68 17.71 9.47
CA ASP A 236 14.84 16.99 9.99
C ASP A 236 14.58 15.48 9.78
N PRO A 237 15.36 14.79 8.91
CA PRO A 237 15.19 13.36 8.71
C PRO A 237 15.62 12.57 9.95
N TRP A 238 16.58 13.05 10.73
CA TRP A 238 17.15 12.41 11.91
C TRP A 238 16.28 12.60 13.18
N GLY A 239 15.24 13.43 13.07
CA GLY A 239 14.43 13.85 14.20
C GLY A 239 13.57 12.72 14.76
N ILE A 240 13.69 12.48 16.07
CA ILE A 240 12.98 11.38 16.74
C ILE A 240 11.48 11.71 16.93
N PRO A 241 10.55 10.85 16.47
CA PRO A 241 9.12 11.00 16.73
C PRO A 241 8.78 10.93 18.22
N PRO A 242 7.69 11.58 18.66
CA PRO A 242 7.30 11.60 20.07
C PRO A 242 6.86 10.21 20.56
N ALA A 243 7.07 9.95 21.86
CA ALA A 243 6.72 8.69 22.53
C ALA A 243 5.23 8.57 22.89
N ALA A 244 4.59 9.72 23.11
CA ALA A 244 3.19 9.90 23.46
C ALA A 244 2.67 11.16 22.77
N CYS A 245 1.36 11.42 22.82
CA CYS A 245 0.62 12.44 22.06
C CYS A 245 1.46 13.64 21.55
N PRO A 246 1.44 13.94 20.23
CA PRO A 246 2.26 15.01 19.64
C PRO A 246 1.94 16.36 20.31
N GLY A 247 2.94 16.93 20.97
CA GLY A 247 2.76 18.13 21.80
C GLY A 247 3.69 18.27 23.02
N ARG A 248 4.62 17.33 23.25
CA ARG A 248 5.78 17.54 24.14
C ARG A 248 7.06 17.43 23.34
N ASP A 249 7.99 18.32 23.64
CA ASP A 249 9.21 18.55 22.87
C ASP A 249 10.09 17.30 22.82
N ALA A 250 10.09 16.63 21.66
CA ALA A 250 11.26 15.86 21.25
C ALA A 250 12.44 16.84 21.05
N PRO A 251 13.67 16.48 21.43
CA PRO A 251 14.83 17.32 21.18
C PRO A 251 14.94 17.56 19.67
N ARG A 252 14.85 18.83 19.28
CA ARG A 252 15.03 19.25 17.89
C ARG A 252 16.53 19.34 17.65
N LEU A 253 17.07 18.41 16.87
CA LEU A 253 18.22 18.79 16.07
C LEU A 253 17.68 19.75 14.99
N ASP A 254 18.20 20.96 15.02
CA ASP A 254 18.00 22.00 14.01
C ASP A 254 16.58 22.61 13.89
N ASN A 255 16.45 23.60 13.01
CA ASN A 255 15.29 24.49 12.92
C ASN A 255 14.04 23.88 12.24
N TYR A 256 14.06 22.58 11.95
CA TYR A 256 13.02 21.89 11.19
C TYR A 256 12.19 20.95 12.07
N PRO A 257 10.91 20.67 11.72
CA PRO A 257 10.15 19.59 12.36
C PRO A 257 10.73 18.23 11.96
N ASN A 258 10.59 17.20 12.82
CA ASN A 258 10.90 15.83 12.42
C ASN A 258 9.92 15.30 11.35
N ALA A 259 10.27 14.18 10.70
CA ALA A 259 9.47 13.56 9.64
C ALA A 259 7.99 13.33 10.04
N SER A 260 7.74 12.84 11.26
CA SER A 260 6.37 12.64 11.77
C SER A 260 5.58 13.96 11.88
N ALA A 261 6.19 15.00 12.44
CA ALA A 261 5.58 16.32 12.58
C ALA A 261 5.43 17.06 11.24
N ALA A 262 6.20 16.67 10.22
CA ALA A 262 6.09 17.15 8.85
C ALA A 262 5.03 16.39 8.01
N ALA A 263 4.61 15.19 8.44
CA ALA A 263 3.72 14.32 7.68
C ALA A 263 2.31 14.90 7.48
N GLU A 264 1.83 14.80 6.25
CA GLU A 264 0.45 14.96 5.83
C GLU A 264 -0.08 13.62 5.33
N TYR A 265 -1.27 13.24 5.81
CA TYR A 265 -1.94 11.96 5.53
C TYR A 265 -3.11 12.24 4.61
N GLN A 266 -3.15 11.59 3.45
CA GLN A 266 -4.13 11.91 2.41
C GLN A 266 -5.50 11.25 2.63
N ASN A 267 -5.56 10.11 3.34
CA ASN A 267 -6.81 9.43 3.68
C ASN A 267 -7.07 9.45 5.20
N ARG A 268 -8.33 9.33 5.60
CA ARG A 268 -8.83 9.23 6.98
C ARG A 268 -9.36 7.83 7.26
N ALA A 269 -9.08 7.31 8.46
CA ALA A 269 -9.55 5.98 8.86
C ALA A 269 -11.06 5.93 9.13
N ASP A 270 -11.68 7.08 9.38
CA ASP A 270 -13.12 7.28 9.54
C ASP A 270 -13.83 7.78 8.28
N SER A 271 -13.14 7.84 7.13
CA SER A 271 -13.79 8.02 5.82
C SER A 271 -14.40 6.70 5.35
N HIS A 272 -15.57 6.36 5.89
CA HIS A 272 -16.45 5.32 5.38
C HIS A 272 -17.82 5.36 6.05
N VAL A 273 -18.79 4.67 5.45
CA VAL A 273 -20.07 4.40 6.10
C VAL A 273 -19.97 3.15 6.97
N GLY A 274 -20.58 3.17 8.16
CA GLY A 274 -20.68 1.99 9.04
C GLY A 274 -19.48 1.79 9.98
N LYS A 275 -19.04 0.53 10.15
CA LYS A 275 -18.06 0.13 11.19
C LYS A 275 -16.61 -0.02 10.71
N THR A 276 -16.40 -0.35 9.44
CA THR A 276 -15.09 -0.54 8.80
C THR A 276 -15.17 -0.11 7.34
N GLN A 277 -14.04 0.35 6.77
CA GLN A 277 -13.97 0.83 5.38
C GLN A 277 -14.25 -0.31 4.38
N LEU A 278 -13.54 -1.43 4.52
CA LEU A 278 -13.88 -2.68 3.87
C LEU A 278 -14.83 -3.47 4.79
N LEU A 279 -15.97 -3.93 4.26
CA LEU A 279 -16.92 -4.76 4.99
C LEU A 279 -17.36 -5.98 4.17
N THR A 280 -17.80 -7.01 4.89
CA THR A 280 -18.52 -8.15 4.32
C THR A 280 -20.00 -7.83 4.23
N VAL A 281 -20.66 -8.36 3.20
CA VAL A 281 -22.06 -8.12 2.87
C VAL A 281 -22.88 -9.35 3.20
N SER A 282 -23.87 -9.18 4.07
CA SER A 282 -24.82 -10.23 4.51
C SER A 282 -26.27 -9.77 4.51
N SER A 283 -26.50 -8.49 4.21
CA SER A 283 -27.79 -7.80 4.27
C SER A 283 -27.86 -6.68 3.24
N LYS A 284 -29.07 -6.18 3.00
CA LYS A 284 -29.35 -4.99 2.20
C LYS A 284 -28.70 -3.73 2.79
N GLN A 285 -28.62 -3.66 4.12
CA GLN A 285 -27.96 -2.56 4.82
C GLN A 285 -26.45 -2.56 4.53
N ASP A 286 -25.78 -3.71 4.64
CA ASP A 286 -24.34 -3.82 4.34
C ASP A 286 -24.04 -3.39 2.89
N ALA A 287 -24.85 -3.86 1.93
CA ALA A 287 -24.70 -3.49 0.52
C ALA A 287 -24.85 -1.98 0.30
N LEU A 288 -25.75 -1.30 1.01
CA LEU A 288 -25.90 0.15 0.95
C LEU A 288 -24.72 0.89 1.61
N GLN A 289 -24.19 0.39 2.73
CA GLN A 289 -22.99 0.96 3.37
C GLN A 289 -21.76 0.87 2.46
N ALA A 290 -21.61 -0.24 1.75
CA ALA A 290 -20.58 -0.44 0.75
C ALA A 290 -20.70 0.59 -0.41
N ILE A 291 -21.86 0.69 -1.08
CA ILE A 291 -22.05 1.63 -2.20
C ILE A 291 -21.93 3.09 -1.77
N LEU A 292 -22.42 3.47 -0.58
CA LEU A 292 -22.26 4.85 -0.09
C LEU A 292 -20.80 5.18 0.23
N THR A 293 -20.01 4.24 0.75
CA THR A 293 -18.56 4.42 0.99
C THR A 293 -17.83 4.72 -0.32
N ILE A 294 -18.17 4.01 -1.41
CA ILE A 294 -17.62 4.24 -2.75
C ILE A 294 -17.91 5.68 -3.21
N CYS A 295 -19.19 6.08 -3.25
CA CYS A 295 -19.60 7.43 -3.65
C CYS A 295 -18.90 8.54 -2.84
N HIS A 296 -18.84 8.39 -1.52
CA HIS A 296 -18.30 9.41 -0.63
C HIS A 296 -16.79 9.64 -0.82
N GLN A 297 -16.02 8.58 -1.09
CA GLN A 297 -14.58 8.67 -1.31
C GLN A 297 -14.23 9.20 -2.70
N GLY A 298 -14.85 8.65 -3.76
CA GLY A 298 -14.57 9.00 -5.16
C GLY A 298 -14.91 10.45 -5.49
N GLU A 299 -16.18 10.70 -5.79
CA GLU A 299 -16.62 12.01 -6.29
C GLU A 299 -16.94 13.01 -5.16
N GLY A 300 -17.38 12.48 -4.00
CA GLY A 300 -17.96 13.23 -2.90
C GLY A 300 -19.49 13.16 -2.89
N SER A 301 -20.15 14.17 -2.33
CA SER A 301 -21.61 14.30 -2.30
C SER A 301 -21.99 15.74 -2.05
N ASP A 302 -23.16 16.12 -2.54
CA ASP A 302 -23.61 17.50 -2.60
C ASP A 302 -24.83 17.82 -1.70
N TYR A 303 -25.41 16.83 -0.96
CA TYR A 303 -26.64 17.05 -0.15
C TYR A 303 -26.62 16.65 1.33
N THR A 304 -25.95 17.50 2.11
CA THR A 304 -26.40 18.09 3.40
C THR A 304 -25.96 17.50 4.75
N GLN A 305 -25.36 16.30 4.84
CA GLN A 305 -24.55 15.88 6.01
C GLN A 305 -23.80 14.55 5.73
N TRP A 306 -22.74 14.28 6.49
CA TRP A 306 -21.67 13.36 6.09
C TRP A 306 -21.22 12.39 7.20
N ASP A 307 -20.70 11.21 6.80
CA ASP A 307 -20.22 10.14 7.72
C ASP A 307 -18.69 10.16 7.94
N ASP A 308 -17.93 11.04 7.27
CA ASP A 308 -16.62 11.46 7.81
C ASP A 308 -16.89 12.32 9.05
N LYS A 309 -16.87 11.67 10.21
CA LYS A 309 -17.10 12.28 11.53
C LYS A 309 -16.06 13.35 11.87
N SER A 310 -14.95 13.40 11.14
CA SER A 310 -13.88 14.37 11.34
C SER A 310 -13.96 15.60 10.42
N ASP A 311 -14.72 15.52 9.32
CA ASP A 311 -14.84 16.53 8.23
C ASP A 311 -13.47 16.98 7.68
N LYS A 312 -12.60 16.00 7.36
CA LYS A 312 -11.19 16.20 6.97
C LYS A 312 -10.71 15.30 5.83
N GLU A 313 -11.52 14.37 5.35
CA GLU A 313 -11.30 13.68 4.09
C GLU A 313 -11.56 14.63 2.91
N ARG A 314 -10.93 14.35 1.76
CA ARG A 314 -11.24 15.04 0.50
C ARG A 314 -11.62 14.00 -0.53
N SER A 315 -12.67 14.26 -1.31
CA SER A 315 -12.99 13.40 -2.45
C SER A 315 -11.84 13.38 -3.47
N HIS A 316 -11.73 12.32 -4.25
CA HIS A 316 -10.68 12.13 -5.26
C HIS A 316 -10.65 13.32 -6.23
N TYR A 317 -11.81 13.77 -6.70
CA TYR A 317 -11.96 14.99 -7.52
C TYR A 317 -11.28 16.20 -6.87
N TYR A 318 -11.53 16.44 -5.58
CA TYR A 318 -10.96 17.59 -4.88
C TYR A 318 -9.48 17.41 -4.55
N LYS A 319 -9.01 16.17 -4.30
CA LYS A 319 -7.58 15.83 -4.20
C LYS A 319 -6.85 16.23 -5.49
N PHE A 320 -7.35 15.82 -6.66
CA PHE A 320 -6.75 16.13 -7.96
C PHE A 320 -6.87 17.61 -8.35
N LEU A 321 -8.00 18.25 -8.06
CA LEU A 321 -8.22 19.68 -8.34
C LEU A 321 -7.25 20.57 -7.54
N LEU A 322 -6.90 20.18 -6.30
CA LEU A 322 -5.87 20.86 -5.49
C LEU A 322 -4.43 20.60 -5.98
N LEU A 323 -4.19 19.57 -6.80
CA LEU A 323 -2.91 19.39 -7.50
C LEU A 323 -2.85 20.30 -8.72
N GLN A 324 -3.88 20.29 -9.58
CA GLN A 324 -3.95 21.21 -10.73
C GLN A 324 -3.84 22.67 -10.28
N ALA A 325 -4.51 23.06 -9.20
CA ALA A 325 -4.51 24.42 -8.69
C ALA A 325 -3.12 24.96 -8.31
N GLN A 326 -2.14 24.08 -8.08
CA GLN A 326 -0.75 24.45 -7.78
C GLN A 326 0.16 24.46 -9.02
N MET A 327 -0.32 24.06 -10.20
CA MET A 327 0.48 24.05 -11.43
C MET A 327 0.30 25.34 -12.23
N GLU A 328 1.38 25.83 -12.86
CA GLU A 328 1.36 27.07 -13.65
C GLU A 328 0.23 27.18 -14.70
N PRO A 329 -0.12 26.11 -15.48
CA PRO A 329 -1.19 26.19 -16.48
C PRO A 329 -2.56 26.59 -15.91
N TYR A 330 -2.84 26.27 -14.64
CA TYR A 330 -4.11 26.55 -13.97
C TYR A 330 -4.47 28.05 -13.92
N ILE A 331 -3.48 28.93 -13.93
CA ILE A 331 -3.68 30.39 -13.95
C ILE A 331 -4.35 30.84 -15.26
N LYS A 332 -4.04 30.16 -16.38
CA LYS A 332 -4.49 30.51 -17.73
C LYS A 332 -5.52 29.53 -18.29
N ARG A 333 -6.07 28.66 -17.43
CA ARG A 333 -7.00 27.58 -17.76
C ARG A 333 -8.21 28.04 -18.55
N ARG A 334 -8.76 27.15 -19.37
CA ARG A 334 -9.93 27.39 -20.25
C ARG A 334 -10.94 26.25 -20.22
N GLU A 335 -10.55 25.11 -19.68
CA GLU A 335 -11.40 23.97 -19.42
C GLU A 335 -12.56 24.31 -18.47
N TYR A 336 -13.65 23.58 -18.62
CA TYR A 336 -14.81 23.70 -17.75
C TYR A 336 -14.63 22.85 -16.49
N LEU A 337 -14.49 23.52 -15.33
CA LEU A 337 -14.51 22.89 -14.02
C LEU A 337 -15.90 23.02 -13.40
N ASP A 338 -16.39 21.94 -12.77
CA ASP A 338 -17.67 22.00 -12.07
C ASP A 338 -17.65 22.99 -10.88
N PRO A 339 -18.75 23.70 -10.61
CA PRO A 339 -18.82 24.72 -9.56
C PRO A 339 -18.93 24.14 -8.14
N VAL A 340 -19.17 22.83 -8.01
CA VAL A 340 -19.30 22.09 -6.75
C VAL A 340 -18.43 20.83 -6.87
N PRO A 341 -17.48 20.57 -5.94
CA PRO A 341 -17.03 21.47 -4.88
C PRO A 341 -16.44 22.77 -5.44
N LYS A 342 -16.40 23.83 -4.61
CA LYS A 342 -15.94 25.15 -5.05
C LYS A 342 -14.54 25.07 -5.65
N THR A 343 -14.39 25.50 -6.90
CA THR A 343 -13.10 25.63 -7.59
C THR A 343 -12.11 26.44 -6.74
N PRO A 344 -10.91 25.91 -6.43
CA PRO A 344 -9.92 26.62 -5.62
C PRO A 344 -9.26 27.76 -6.41
N GLU A 345 -8.81 28.78 -5.68
CA GLU A 345 -7.91 29.80 -6.22
C GLU A 345 -6.52 29.18 -6.53
N PRO A 346 -5.72 29.77 -7.44
CA PRO A 346 -4.35 29.30 -7.69
C PRO A 346 -3.50 29.25 -6.41
N ILE A 347 -2.86 28.11 -6.18
CA ILE A 347 -2.07 27.81 -4.97
C ILE A 347 -0.62 28.23 -5.19
N THR A 348 -0.04 28.94 -4.22
CA THR A 348 1.37 29.35 -4.22
C THR A 348 2.20 28.58 -3.19
N PRO A 349 3.50 28.30 -3.46
CA PRO A 349 4.19 28.51 -4.73
C PRO A 349 3.65 27.58 -5.82
N THR A 350 3.55 28.13 -7.03
CA THR A 350 3.16 27.38 -8.24
C THR A 350 4.34 26.58 -8.77
N VAL A 351 4.07 25.41 -9.34
CA VAL A 351 5.07 24.57 -10.01
C VAL A 351 5.00 24.77 -11.52
N THR A 352 6.13 25.15 -12.11
CA THR A 352 6.31 25.28 -13.57
C THR A 352 6.61 23.93 -14.22
N GLU A 353 6.38 23.81 -15.54
CA GLU A 353 6.72 22.58 -16.29
C GLU A 353 8.21 22.21 -16.19
N LYS A 354 9.09 23.22 -16.12
CA LYS A 354 10.54 23.04 -15.99
C LYS A 354 10.92 22.46 -14.62
N GLU A 355 10.29 22.92 -13.55
CA GLU A 355 10.49 22.39 -12.21
C GLU A 355 9.93 20.97 -12.10
N LEU A 356 8.76 20.73 -12.68
CA LEU A 356 8.12 19.42 -12.73
C LEU A 356 8.97 18.38 -13.47
N ALA A 357 9.66 18.77 -14.55
CA ALA A 357 10.58 17.91 -15.27
C ALA A 357 11.80 17.45 -14.44
N ASN A 358 12.10 18.08 -13.29
CA ASN A 358 13.17 17.65 -12.38
C ASN A 358 12.76 16.50 -11.43
N VAL A 359 11.49 16.08 -11.46
CA VAL A 359 10.87 15.13 -10.51
C VAL A 359 9.91 14.15 -11.21
N ILE A 360 10.04 14.00 -12.53
CA ILE A 360 9.25 13.08 -13.36
C ILE A 360 10.16 12.29 -14.29
N ALA A 361 10.06 10.97 -14.21
CA ALA A 361 10.59 10.07 -15.22
C ALA A 361 9.78 10.20 -16.51
N ASN A 362 10.47 10.40 -17.64
CA ASN A 362 9.83 10.62 -18.93
C ASN A 362 9.29 9.30 -19.53
N TYR A 363 8.16 8.82 -19.00
CA TYR A 363 7.45 7.69 -19.60
C TYR A 363 6.87 8.08 -20.97
N PRO A 364 6.88 7.17 -21.96
CA PRO A 364 6.10 7.33 -23.18
C PRO A 364 4.61 7.19 -22.86
N ASP A 365 3.75 7.87 -23.61
CA ASP A 365 2.31 7.73 -23.45
C ASP A 365 1.80 6.45 -24.14
N ASN A 366 0.88 5.75 -23.50
CA ASN A 366 0.24 4.50 -23.95
C ASN A 366 1.24 3.45 -24.48
N PRO A 367 2.28 3.08 -23.71
CA PRO A 367 3.22 2.08 -24.16
C PRO A 367 2.54 0.72 -24.31
N SER A 368 3.04 -0.05 -25.26
CA SER A 368 2.68 -1.46 -25.45
C SER A 368 3.94 -2.30 -25.50
N SER A 369 3.85 -3.55 -25.08
CA SER A 369 5.00 -4.44 -25.10
C SER A 369 5.42 -4.72 -26.55
N ILE A 370 4.48 -4.62 -27.51
CA ILE A 370 4.78 -4.66 -28.96
C ILE A 370 5.66 -3.46 -29.34
N GLY A 371 5.34 -2.25 -28.88
CA GLY A 371 6.14 -1.04 -29.11
C GLY A 371 7.60 -1.20 -28.66
N TYR A 372 7.84 -1.84 -27.51
CA TYR A 372 9.22 -2.11 -27.05
C TYR A 372 9.98 -3.12 -27.94
N SER A 373 9.27 -4.07 -28.57
CA SER A 373 9.86 -4.94 -29.59
C SER A 373 10.22 -4.14 -30.86
N THR A 374 9.36 -3.22 -31.29
CA THR A 374 9.62 -2.34 -32.45
C THR A 374 10.86 -1.46 -32.24
N ILE A 375 10.95 -0.78 -31.08
CA ILE A 375 12.11 0.09 -30.72
C ILE A 375 13.44 -0.67 -30.75
N TYR A 376 13.43 -1.96 -30.40
CA TYR A 376 14.58 -2.85 -30.48
C TYR A 376 14.88 -3.29 -31.93
N GLN A 377 13.86 -3.64 -32.72
CA GLN A 377 14.01 -4.07 -34.11
C GLN A 377 14.50 -2.96 -35.04
N GLU A 378 14.10 -1.71 -34.80
CA GLU A 378 14.54 -0.54 -35.59
C GLU A 378 16.05 -0.27 -35.50
N ASN A 379 16.71 -0.67 -34.41
CA ASN A 379 18.17 -0.66 -34.30
C ASN A 379 18.65 -1.69 -33.26
N THR A 380 19.01 -2.89 -33.74
CA THR A 380 19.50 -3.99 -32.90
C THR A 380 20.94 -3.79 -32.41
N ALA A 381 21.68 -2.80 -32.91
CA ALA A 381 23.07 -2.56 -32.53
C ALA A 381 23.13 -1.77 -31.20
N GLY A 382 23.31 -2.49 -30.09
CA GLY A 382 23.57 -1.92 -28.77
C GLY A 382 22.32 -1.51 -27.97
N ARG A 383 21.12 -1.89 -28.41
CA ARG A 383 19.88 -1.74 -27.63
C ARG A 383 19.47 -3.05 -26.97
N THR A 384 18.92 -2.97 -25.77
CA THR A 384 18.33 -4.12 -25.07
C THR A 384 16.88 -4.32 -25.53
N ASN A 385 16.46 -5.56 -25.78
CA ASN A 385 15.06 -5.88 -26.01
C ASN A 385 14.32 -5.87 -24.67
N TYR A 386 13.34 -4.97 -24.47
CA TYR A 386 12.56 -4.88 -23.23
C TYR A 386 11.20 -5.58 -23.28
N ARG A 387 10.81 -6.22 -24.40
CA ARG A 387 9.56 -6.99 -24.50
C ARG A 387 9.42 -8.04 -23.38
N PRO A 388 10.42 -8.89 -23.09
CA PRO A 388 10.33 -9.88 -22.00
C PRO A 388 10.09 -9.28 -20.61
N LEU A 389 10.75 -8.16 -20.29
CA LEU A 389 10.56 -7.48 -19.00
C LEU A 389 9.15 -6.89 -18.87
N SER A 390 8.63 -6.32 -19.96
CA SER A 390 7.26 -5.82 -20.05
C SER A 390 6.23 -6.94 -19.92
N ASP A 391 6.45 -8.08 -20.61
CA ASP A 391 5.61 -9.27 -20.49
C ASP A 391 5.59 -9.84 -19.07
N LEU A 392 6.74 -9.89 -18.40
CA LEU A 392 6.81 -10.29 -16.99
C LEU A 392 6.00 -9.35 -16.11
N CYS A 393 6.11 -8.03 -16.30
CA CYS A 393 5.32 -7.04 -15.56
C CYS A 393 3.81 -7.20 -15.79
N ASN A 394 3.38 -7.42 -17.04
CA ASN A 394 1.99 -7.71 -17.37
C ASN A 394 1.52 -9.05 -16.79
N GLY A 395 2.42 -10.04 -16.75
CA GLY A 395 2.19 -11.35 -16.13
C GLY A 395 1.93 -11.23 -14.63
N VAL A 396 2.79 -10.51 -13.89
CA VAL A 396 2.57 -10.24 -12.46
C VAL A 396 1.23 -9.52 -12.26
N TYR A 397 0.97 -8.46 -13.04
CA TYR A 397 -0.28 -7.70 -13.01
C TYR A 397 -1.52 -8.57 -13.23
N GLN A 398 -1.51 -9.49 -14.21
CA GLN A 398 -2.64 -10.40 -14.44
C GLN A 398 -2.74 -11.53 -13.40
N TYR A 399 -1.62 -12.03 -12.89
CA TYR A 399 -1.63 -13.03 -11.82
C TYR A 399 -2.23 -12.46 -10.52
N MET A 400 -2.00 -11.17 -10.24
CA MET A 400 -2.63 -10.49 -9.09
C MET A 400 -4.15 -10.53 -9.13
N TYR A 401 -4.79 -10.44 -10.30
CA TYR A 401 -6.25 -10.64 -10.38
C TYR A 401 -6.67 -12.08 -10.09
N ILE A 402 -5.88 -13.07 -10.51
CA ILE A 402 -6.13 -14.48 -10.15
C ILE A 402 -5.98 -14.69 -8.64
N LEU A 403 -5.01 -14.02 -7.99
CA LEU A 403 -4.86 -14.02 -6.54
C LEU A 403 -6.07 -13.33 -5.85
N THR A 404 -6.57 -12.21 -6.37
CA THR A 404 -7.79 -11.54 -5.89
C THR A 404 -9.04 -12.42 -6.04
N GLU A 405 -9.16 -13.21 -7.11
CA GLU A 405 -10.25 -14.17 -7.24
C GLU A 405 -10.08 -15.37 -6.30
N THR A 406 -8.83 -15.82 -6.10
CA THR A 406 -8.51 -16.97 -5.24
C THR A 406 -8.82 -16.68 -3.77
N ILE A 407 -8.73 -15.43 -3.32
CA ILE A 407 -9.02 -15.08 -1.91
C ILE A 407 -10.47 -15.44 -1.51
N TYR A 408 -11.42 -15.43 -2.46
CA TYR A 408 -12.82 -15.85 -2.25
C TYR A 408 -12.99 -17.36 -2.02
N LYS A 409 -11.90 -18.12 -2.14
CA LYS A 409 -11.82 -19.56 -1.84
C LYS A 409 -11.08 -19.84 -0.53
N VAL A 410 -10.59 -18.81 0.16
CA VAL A 410 -9.87 -18.90 1.43
C VAL A 410 -10.78 -18.41 2.57
N SER A 411 -11.18 -19.33 3.46
CA SER A 411 -12.02 -18.99 4.61
C SER A 411 -11.27 -18.15 5.64
N ALA A 412 -11.98 -17.17 6.18
CA ALA A 412 -11.75 -16.68 7.53
C ALA A 412 -12.26 -17.71 8.56
N GLU A 413 -11.54 -17.88 9.66
CA GLU A 413 -11.86 -18.81 10.73
C GLU A 413 -12.61 -18.09 11.87
N PRO A 414 -13.84 -18.52 12.23
CA PRO A 414 -14.60 -17.92 13.32
C PRO A 414 -13.86 -17.99 14.66
N GLY A 415 -13.77 -16.86 15.36
CA GLY A 415 -13.13 -16.77 16.68
C GLY A 415 -11.59 -16.72 16.68
N ALA A 416 -10.93 -16.93 15.54
CA ALA A 416 -9.48 -16.71 15.41
C ALA A 416 -9.15 -15.21 15.38
N ASN A 417 -8.03 -14.80 15.99
CA ASN A 417 -7.57 -13.41 15.92
C ASN A 417 -7.07 -13.06 14.51
N GLU A 418 -6.96 -11.77 14.16
CA GLU A 418 -6.53 -11.29 12.82
C GLU A 418 -5.26 -12.00 12.29
N GLN A 419 -4.29 -12.26 13.15
CA GLN A 419 -3.02 -12.87 12.80
C GLN A 419 -3.12 -14.39 12.60
N GLN A 420 -4.21 -15.03 13.05
CA GLN A 420 -4.46 -16.46 12.88
C GLN A 420 -5.38 -16.77 11.68
N GLN A 421 -5.83 -15.73 10.96
CA GLN A 421 -6.75 -15.88 9.84
C GLN A 421 -6.04 -16.43 8.58
N PRO A 422 -6.50 -17.55 7.99
CA PRO A 422 -5.94 -18.08 6.75
C PRO A 422 -6.02 -17.07 5.60
N GLN A 423 -7.10 -16.29 5.54
CA GLN A 423 -7.25 -15.25 4.52
C GLN A 423 -6.24 -14.10 4.69
N LYS A 424 -5.87 -13.71 5.92
CA LYS A 424 -4.79 -12.73 6.18
C LYS A 424 -3.43 -13.28 5.73
N LEU A 425 -3.14 -14.54 6.05
CA LEU A 425 -1.90 -15.22 5.61
C LEU A 425 -1.79 -15.32 4.09
N PHE A 426 -2.89 -15.66 3.41
CA PHE A 426 -2.95 -15.66 1.95
C PHE A 426 -2.78 -14.25 1.39
N PHE A 427 -3.54 -13.26 1.89
CA PHE A 427 -3.44 -11.87 1.44
C PHE A 427 -2.01 -11.31 1.60
N ASN A 428 -1.36 -11.57 2.73
CA ASN A 428 0.01 -11.12 2.97
C ASN A 428 1.04 -11.83 2.08
N SER A 429 0.96 -13.16 1.94
CA SER A 429 1.94 -13.94 1.15
C SER A 429 1.70 -13.88 -0.37
N ALA A 430 0.48 -13.53 -0.80
CA ALA A 430 0.09 -13.42 -2.20
C ALA A 430 -0.07 -11.96 -2.66
N MET A 431 -1.10 -11.25 -2.17
CA MET A 431 -1.49 -9.92 -2.66
C MET A 431 -0.51 -8.81 -2.27
N HIS A 432 -0.14 -8.72 -0.99
CA HIS A 432 0.86 -7.73 -0.55
C HIS A 432 2.25 -8.02 -1.14
N MET A 433 2.65 -9.30 -1.21
CA MET A 433 3.92 -9.69 -1.82
C MET A 433 4.00 -9.32 -3.31
N SER A 434 2.96 -9.64 -4.08
CA SER A 434 2.90 -9.34 -5.51
C SER A 434 2.81 -7.84 -5.80
N MET A 435 2.05 -7.06 -5.03
CA MET A 435 1.97 -5.60 -5.21
C MET A 435 3.26 -4.88 -4.77
N ILE A 436 3.61 -4.98 -3.48
CA ILE A 436 4.60 -4.08 -2.82
C ILE A 436 6.04 -4.55 -3.05
N TRP A 437 6.27 -5.86 -3.14
CA TRP A 437 7.61 -6.44 -3.19
C TRP A 437 8.01 -6.98 -4.56
N ILE A 438 7.07 -7.06 -5.51
CA ILE A 438 7.32 -7.50 -6.88
C ILE A 438 6.94 -6.40 -7.87
N LEU A 439 5.65 -6.08 -8.04
CA LEU A 439 5.19 -5.16 -9.09
C LEU A 439 5.76 -3.74 -8.91
N ASP A 440 5.66 -3.15 -7.70
CA ASP A 440 6.24 -1.85 -7.37
C ASP A 440 7.75 -1.79 -7.67
N LYS A 441 8.49 -2.82 -7.23
CA LYS A 441 9.95 -2.89 -7.42
C LYS A 441 10.35 -3.17 -8.86
N LEU A 442 9.58 -3.98 -9.58
CA LEU A 442 9.76 -4.24 -11.00
C LEU A 442 9.55 -2.96 -11.82
N ILE A 443 8.53 -2.17 -11.50
CA ILE A 443 8.29 -0.89 -12.18
C ILE A 443 9.39 0.14 -11.86
N GLN A 444 9.87 0.19 -10.60
CA GLN A 444 11.01 1.05 -10.23
C GLN A 444 12.30 0.64 -10.97
N VAL A 445 12.55 -0.66 -11.16
CA VAL A 445 13.66 -1.17 -11.98
C VAL A 445 13.46 -0.88 -13.46
N MET A 446 12.24 -1.05 -14.00
CA MET A 446 11.91 -0.70 -15.39
C MET A 446 12.22 0.77 -15.68
N ARG A 447 11.81 1.69 -14.80
CA ARG A 447 12.07 3.13 -14.91
C ARG A 447 13.55 3.51 -15.04
N GLY A 448 14.47 2.65 -14.58
CA GLY A 448 15.92 2.85 -14.73
C GLY A 448 16.47 2.60 -16.14
N TYR A 449 15.68 2.05 -17.06
CA TYR A 449 16.12 1.71 -18.42
C TYR A 449 15.75 2.80 -19.44
N ASP A 450 16.76 3.39 -20.07
CA ASP A 450 16.60 4.28 -21.23
C ASP A 450 16.19 3.47 -22.48
N LEU A 451 15.20 3.98 -23.22
CA LEU A 451 14.74 3.42 -24.50
C LEU A 451 15.54 3.96 -25.71
N GLY A 452 16.46 4.89 -25.49
CA GLY A 452 17.30 5.51 -26.51
C GLY A 452 16.55 6.47 -27.43
N ASN A 453 15.39 6.99 -26.97
CA ASN A 453 14.53 7.95 -27.67
C ASN A 453 14.10 9.13 -26.77
N GLY A 454 14.81 9.33 -25.65
CA GLY A 454 14.49 10.34 -24.63
C GLY A 454 13.45 9.91 -23.60
N HIS A 455 12.86 8.71 -23.73
CA HIS A 455 11.95 8.12 -22.75
C HIS A 455 12.61 6.97 -21.99
N VAL A 456 12.10 6.67 -20.80
CA VAL A 456 12.46 5.46 -20.04
C VAL A 456 11.38 4.39 -20.16
N LEU A 457 11.75 3.14 -19.90
CA LEU A 457 10.84 1.99 -19.92
C LEU A 457 9.77 2.13 -18.82
N ALA A 458 8.54 1.75 -19.15
CA ALA A 458 7.35 1.94 -18.32
C ALA A 458 6.45 0.70 -18.33
N PRO A 459 5.59 0.48 -17.32
CA PRO A 459 4.63 -0.63 -17.32
C PRO A 459 3.53 -0.41 -18.36
N THR A 460 3.14 -1.47 -19.07
CA THR A 460 2.11 -1.37 -20.12
C THR A 460 0.71 -1.78 -19.64
N PHE A 461 0.63 -2.47 -18.49
CA PHE A 461 -0.60 -3.01 -17.90
C PHE A 461 -1.50 -3.76 -18.91
N GLU A 462 -0.88 -4.49 -19.85
CA GLU A 462 -1.61 -5.22 -20.89
C GLU A 462 -2.34 -6.44 -20.31
N ASN A 463 -3.53 -6.71 -20.83
CA ASN A 463 -4.34 -7.88 -20.51
C ASN A 463 -3.75 -9.15 -21.17
N ILE A 464 -2.59 -9.62 -20.68
CA ILE A 464 -1.92 -10.83 -21.14
C ILE A 464 -2.65 -12.10 -20.68
N ASN A 465 -2.62 -13.17 -21.48
CA ASN A 465 -3.28 -14.43 -21.17
C ASN A 465 -2.28 -15.44 -20.55
N LEU A 466 -2.31 -15.57 -19.22
CA LEU A 466 -1.61 -16.62 -18.46
C LEU A 466 -2.30 -18.01 -18.55
N GLY A 467 -3.27 -18.21 -19.44
CA GLY A 467 -3.98 -19.48 -19.59
C GLY A 467 -5.09 -19.67 -18.55
N HIS A 468 -5.40 -20.94 -18.20
CA HIS A 468 -6.35 -21.23 -17.12
C HIS A 468 -5.71 -20.92 -15.76
N ARG A 469 -6.54 -20.59 -14.77
CA ARG A 469 -6.09 -20.16 -13.42
C ARG A 469 -5.20 -21.19 -12.72
N LYS A 470 -5.42 -22.48 -12.98
CA LYS A 470 -4.59 -23.58 -12.48
C LYS A 470 -3.22 -23.71 -13.15
N ASP A 471 -3.07 -23.19 -14.37
CA ASP A 471 -1.82 -23.22 -15.14
C ASP A 471 -1.05 -21.89 -15.03
N ALA A 472 -1.71 -20.85 -14.50
CA ALA A 472 -1.25 -19.46 -14.55
C ALA A 472 0.05 -19.19 -13.79
N PHE A 473 0.31 -19.90 -12.69
CA PHE A 473 1.58 -19.79 -11.97
C PHE A 473 2.74 -20.31 -12.83
N ASN A 474 2.59 -21.48 -13.45
CA ASN A 474 3.61 -22.05 -14.35
C ASN A 474 3.85 -21.18 -15.59
N ASN A 475 2.81 -20.52 -16.10
CA ASN A 475 2.95 -19.58 -17.20
C ASN A 475 3.63 -18.27 -16.77
N LEU A 476 3.39 -17.79 -15.54
CA LEU A 476 4.11 -16.64 -14.96
C LEU A 476 5.60 -16.95 -14.73
N THR A 477 5.93 -18.11 -14.16
CA THR A 477 7.35 -18.50 -13.95
C THR A 477 8.06 -18.72 -15.28
N THR A 478 7.36 -19.19 -16.32
CA THR A 478 7.89 -19.22 -17.70
C THR A 478 8.25 -17.82 -18.21
N LEU A 479 7.41 -16.81 -18.00
CA LEU A 479 7.75 -15.41 -18.33
C LEU A 479 8.96 -14.93 -17.52
N ALA A 480 9.08 -15.33 -16.25
CA ALA A 480 10.20 -14.98 -15.39
C ALA A 480 11.53 -15.56 -15.92
N SER A 481 11.56 -16.84 -16.32
CA SER A 481 12.74 -17.46 -16.95
C SER A 481 13.11 -16.85 -18.31
N ILE A 482 12.13 -16.39 -19.10
CA ILE A 482 12.43 -15.66 -20.34
C ILE A 482 13.11 -14.33 -20.01
N ALA A 483 12.60 -13.56 -19.03
CA ALA A 483 13.22 -12.31 -18.59
C ALA A 483 14.60 -12.53 -17.94
N GLU A 484 14.79 -13.62 -17.19
CA GLU A 484 16.07 -14.05 -16.61
C GLU A 484 17.14 -14.22 -17.70
N SER A 485 16.80 -14.91 -18.79
CA SER A 485 17.72 -15.16 -19.91
C SER A 485 18.27 -13.90 -20.59
N MET A 486 17.60 -12.75 -20.40
CA MET A 486 18.01 -11.45 -20.93
C MET A 486 19.06 -10.74 -20.06
N ASN A 487 19.33 -11.23 -18.84
CA ASN A 487 20.33 -10.71 -17.90
C ASN A 487 20.15 -9.20 -17.56
N TYR A 488 18.91 -8.76 -17.37
CA TYR A 488 18.61 -7.37 -16.98
C TYR A 488 19.18 -7.05 -15.57
N PRO A 489 20.04 -6.01 -15.42
CA PRO A 489 20.47 -5.51 -14.11
C PRO A 489 19.32 -5.27 -13.11
N GLY A 490 19.50 -5.75 -11.87
CA GLY A 490 18.52 -5.55 -10.78
C GLY A 490 17.24 -6.41 -10.85
N VAL A 491 17.05 -7.24 -11.88
CA VAL A 491 15.81 -8.03 -12.04
C VAL A 491 15.86 -9.40 -11.34
N GLN A 492 17.04 -9.99 -11.11
CA GLN A 492 17.15 -11.36 -10.54
C GLN A 492 16.39 -11.53 -9.21
N TYR A 493 16.56 -10.60 -8.27
CA TYR A 493 15.85 -10.63 -6.99
C TYR A 493 14.32 -10.67 -7.16
N LEU A 494 13.79 -10.02 -8.20
CA LEU A 494 12.35 -9.99 -8.48
C LEU A 494 11.88 -11.30 -9.10
N ILE A 495 12.69 -11.93 -9.96
CA ILE A 495 12.45 -13.30 -10.47
C ILE A 495 12.40 -14.30 -9.31
N ASP A 496 13.35 -14.24 -8.39
CA ASP A 496 13.38 -15.09 -7.20
C ASP A 496 12.12 -14.91 -6.33
N ARG A 497 11.60 -13.68 -6.21
CA ARG A 497 10.35 -13.37 -5.50
C ARG A 497 9.10 -13.84 -6.26
N ILE A 498 9.07 -13.74 -7.58
CA ILE A 498 7.98 -14.26 -8.42
C ILE A 498 7.88 -15.77 -8.29
N ASN A 499 9.02 -16.47 -8.35
CA ASN A 499 9.10 -17.92 -8.15
C ASN A 499 8.74 -18.36 -6.71
N ALA A 500 8.70 -17.41 -5.75
CA ALA A 500 8.28 -17.64 -4.37
C ALA A 500 6.83 -17.20 -4.07
N LEU A 501 6.08 -16.69 -5.05
CA LEU A 501 4.63 -16.48 -4.90
C LEU A 501 3.90 -17.82 -4.74
N PRO A 502 2.74 -17.85 -4.07
CA PRO A 502 1.97 -19.09 -3.93
C PRO A 502 1.41 -19.51 -5.30
N ASP A 503 1.65 -20.78 -5.65
CA ASP A 503 0.86 -21.49 -6.66
C ASP A 503 -0.56 -21.68 -6.13
N VAL A 504 -1.55 -21.27 -6.93
CA VAL A 504 -2.98 -21.36 -6.58
C VAL A 504 -3.70 -22.52 -7.27
N ALA A 505 -3.00 -23.39 -8.00
CA ALA A 505 -3.62 -24.44 -8.81
C ALA A 505 -4.67 -25.28 -8.08
N SER A 506 -4.38 -25.69 -6.84
CA SER A 506 -5.28 -26.50 -5.99
C SER A 506 -6.63 -25.84 -5.66
N TYR A 507 -6.73 -24.50 -5.77
CA TYR A 507 -7.98 -23.76 -5.58
C TYR A 507 -8.87 -23.75 -6.84
N TRP A 508 -8.32 -24.17 -7.98
CA TRP A 508 -8.94 -24.11 -9.31
C TRP A 508 -9.05 -25.48 -10.01
N ASP A 509 -8.69 -26.56 -9.32
CA ASP A 509 -8.99 -27.93 -9.75
C ASP A 509 -10.43 -28.33 -9.36
N ASP A 510 -11.16 -28.97 -10.29
CA ASP A 510 -12.57 -29.34 -10.15
C ASP A 510 -12.88 -30.42 -9.07
N THR A 511 -11.89 -30.88 -8.31
CA THR A 511 -12.01 -32.08 -7.45
C THR A 511 -11.54 -31.96 -5.99
N SER A 512 -11.11 -30.80 -5.49
CA SER A 512 -10.63 -30.70 -4.09
C SER A 512 -10.97 -29.42 -3.35
N GLN A 513 -11.92 -29.52 -2.41
CA GLN A 513 -11.79 -28.81 -1.13
C GLN A 513 -10.72 -29.53 -0.29
N GLN A 514 -9.50 -29.01 -0.21
CA GLN A 514 -8.60 -29.35 0.90
C GLN A 514 -7.58 -28.24 1.19
N SER A 515 -7.34 -28.03 2.49
CA SER A 515 -6.44 -27.03 3.04
C SER A 515 -4.97 -27.32 2.70
N LEU A 516 -4.22 -26.32 2.23
CA LEU A 516 -2.76 -26.39 2.08
C LEU A 516 -2.06 -25.47 3.08
N SER A 517 -1.03 -26.02 3.74
CA SER A 517 -0.18 -25.33 4.70
C SER A 517 1.01 -24.64 4.01
N ALA A 518 1.13 -23.32 4.14
CA ALA A 518 2.13 -22.53 3.44
C ALA A 518 3.55 -22.64 4.06
N ASN A 519 4.46 -23.42 3.45
CA ASN A 519 5.89 -23.37 3.78
C ASN A 519 6.83 -23.78 2.63
N GLN A 520 7.43 -22.78 1.97
CA GLN A 520 8.75 -22.86 1.34
C GLN A 520 9.58 -21.62 1.70
N SER A 521 10.90 -21.74 1.62
CA SER A 521 11.90 -20.74 2.02
C SER A 521 13.19 -20.90 1.20
N VAL A 522 13.73 -19.82 0.65
CA VAL A 522 14.97 -19.80 -0.15
C VAL A 522 15.83 -18.58 0.26
N SER A 523 17.16 -18.64 0.12
CA SER A 523 18.09 -17.66 0.73
C SER A 523 19.22 -17.20 -0.20
N LYS A 524 19.44 -15.87 -0.26
CA LYS A 524 20.72 -15.11 -0.44
C LYS A 524 21.57 -15.40 -1.71
N THR A 525 22.24 -14.46 -2.39
CA THR A 525 22.68 -13.06 -2.10
C THR A 525 23.17 -12.42 -3.41
N HIS A 526 23.07 -11.09 -3.61
CA HIS A 526 23.75 -10.38 -4.71
C HIS A 526 24.28 -8.99 -4.31
N GLU A 527 25.36 -8.55 -4.97
CA GLU A 527 26.08 -7.28 -4.78
C GLU A 527 25.52 -6.16 -5.70
N ALA A 528 25.73 -4.89 -5.33
CA ALA A 528 25.21 -3.72 -6.04
C ALA A 528 26.29 -2.90 -6.79
N PRO A 529 25.97 -2.24 -7.94
CA PRO A 529 26.92 -1.38 -8.66
C PRO A 529 26.60 0.14 -8.69
N ASN A 530 27.52 0.93 -8.11
CA ASN A 530 27.99 2.29 -8.46
C ASN A 530 27.08 3.38 -9.09
N SER A 531 26.89 4.48 -8.34
CA SER A 531 27.11 5.88 -8.78
C SER A 531 27.37 6.82 -7.56
N ALA A 532 27.61 8.14 -7.72
CA ALA A 532 28.38 8.99 -6.77
C ALA A 532 27.64 10.30 -6.28
N PRO A 533 28.22 11.23 -5.48
CA PRO A 533 28.13 11.23 -3.99
C PRO A 533 27.69 12.57 -3.31
N GLY A 534 27.36 12.52 -1.99
CA GLY A 534 27.12 13.67 -1.07
C GLY A 534 25.96 13.39 -0.08
N GLU A 535 25.93 13.78 1.21
CA GLU A 535 26.68 14.74 2.05
C GLU A 535 27.13 14.11 3.40
N PRO A 536 28.01 14.76 4.21
CA PRO A 536 28.64 14.12 5.38
C PRO A 536 27.70 13.84 6.56
N VAL A 537 28.03 12.78 7.31
CA VAL A 537 27.53 12.51 8.67
C VAL A 537 27.72 13.76 9.56
N PRO A 538 26.78 14.11 10.47
CA PRO A 538 26.98 15.20 11.42
C PRO A 538 28.32 15.09 12.15
N THR A 539 29.18 16.10 11.99
CA THR A 539 30.47 16.18 12.69
C THR A 539 30.32 17.04 13.94
N PRO A 540 30.60 16.52 15.16
CA PRO A 540 31.18 15.21 15.46
C PRO A 540 30.17 14.05 15.44
N TYR A 541 30.64 12.87 15.02
CA TYR A 541 29.85 11.63 15.03
C TYR A 541 29.32 11.30 16.44
N PRO A 542 28.00 11.18 16.63
CA PRO A 542 27.41 11.07 17.97
C PRO A 542 27.68 9.75 18.70
N TYR A 543 28.11 8.69 18.01
CA TYR A 543 28.27 7.34 18.58
C TYR A 543 29.72 6.84 18.62
N LYS A 544 30.70 7.75 18.68
CA LYS A 544 32.13 7.41 18.75
C LYS A 544 32.52 6.43 19.88
N ASP A 545 31.73 6.38 20.96
CA ASP A 545 31.96 5.55 22.15
C ASP A 545 31.07 4.27 22.16
N SER A 546 30.34 4.00 21.07
CA SER A 546 29.50 2.81 20.88
C SER A 546 30.12 1.84 19.85
N PRO A 547 29.85 0.53 19.94
CA PRO A 547 30.28 -0.42 18.92
C PRO A 547 29.67 -0.11 17.55
N VAL A 548 30.45 -0.33 16.50
CA VAL A 548 30.04 -0.16 15.10
C VAL A 548 29.05 -1.26 14.71
N PHE A 549 27.99 -0.88 13.99
CA PHE A 549 26.95 -1.81 13.56
C PHE A 549 27.49 -2.98 12.73
N ALA A 550 27.04 -4.20 13.05
CA ALA A 550 27.46 -5.40 12.32
C ALA A 550 26.81 -5.50 10.93
N ILE A 551 27.59 -5.16 9.89
CA ILE A 551 27.24 -5.31 8.46
C ILE A 551 26.88 -6.75 8.10
N ASN A 552 27.60 -7.73 8.65
CA ASN A 552 27.39 -9.16 8.41
C ASN A 552 27.04 -9.90 9.70
N PRO A 553 25.77 -9.82 10.18
CA PRO A 553 25.34 -10.56 11.36
C PRO A 553 25.39 -12.08 11.13
N PRO A 554 25.63 -12.91 12.18
CA PRO A 554 25.47 -14.34 12.09
C PRO A 554 24.04 -14.67 11.64
N LYS A 555 23.93 -15.41 10.53
CA LYS A 555 22.64 -15.89 10.01
C LYS A 555 21.98 -16.79 11.06
N LYS A 556 20.64 -16.89 11.07
CA LYS A 556 19.87 -17.66 12.09
C LYS A 556 20.43 -19.05 12.42
N TRP A 557 20.96 -19.77 11.42
CA TRP A 557 21.55 -21.11 11.58
C TRP A 557 23.00 -21.14 12.12
N GLN A 558 23.64 -19.99 12.27
CA GLN A 558 24.94 -19.81 12.93
C GLN A 558 24.79 -19.45 14.42
N LEU A 559 23.58 -19.09 14.85
CA LEU A 559 23.24 -18.85 16.26
C LEU A 559 22.90 -20.18 16.96
N PRO A 560 23.18 -20.33 18.27
CA PRO A 560 22.81 -21.54 19.00
C PRO A 560 21.30 -21.86 18.93
N PRO A 561 20.89 -23.14 18.85
CA PRO A 561 19.50 -23.52 19.00
C PRO A 561 18.91 -22.98 20.31
N GLY A 562 17.70 -22.42 20.24
CA GLY A 562 17.06 -21.75 21.39
C GLY A 562 17.56 -20.34 21.68
N LEU A 563 18.44 -19.74 20.84
CA LEU A 563 18.77 -18.33 20.98
C LEU A 563 17.54 -17.46 20.62
N PRO A 564 17.10 -16.53 21.48
CA PRO A 564 15.92 -15.72 21.23
C PRO A 564 16.12 -14.74 20.08
N LEU A 565 15.13 -14.64 19.19
CA LEU A 565 15.12 -13.71 18.06
C LEU A 565 14.20 -12.52 18.37
N HIS A 566 14.71 -11.31 18.19
CA HIS A 566 13.95 -10.07 18.39
C HIS A 566 14.32 -9.03 17.32
N ALA A 567 13.33 -8.21 16.93
CA ALA A 567 13.47 -7.19 15.87
C ALA A 567 13.96 -5.82 16.37
N CYS A 568 13.77 -5.51 17.66
CA CYS A 568 14.03 -4.20 18.22
C CYS A 568 15.29 -4.20 19.11
N MET A 569 16.02 -3.10 19.15
CA MET A 569 17.33 -2.99 19.80
C MET A 569 17.24 -3.00 21.34
N GLY A 570 18.27 -3.55 21.99
CA GLY A 570 18.29 -3.77 23.43
C GLY A 570 17.31 -4.85 23.93
N LEU A 571 16.61 -5.58 23.06
CA LEU A 571 15.55 -6.53 23.46
C LEU A 571 15.96 -7.99 23.35
N ASN A 572 17.24 -8.24 23.53
CA ASN A 572 17.74 -9.58 23.65
C ASN A 572 17.17 -10.25 24.91
N SER A 573 16.75 -11.52 24.79
CA SER A 573 16.05 -12.26 25.84
C SER A 573 16.96 -13.16 26.71
N CYS A 574 18.26 -13.26 26.41
CA CYS A 574 19.25 -14.12 27.08
C CYS A 574 20.56 -13.37 27.41
N LYS A 575 21.25 -13.68 28.52
CA LYS A 575 22.64 -13.19 28.69
C LYS A 575 23.51 -13.61 27.49
N GLY A 576 24.35 -12.70 26.99
CA GLY A 576 25.31 -12.96 25.92
C GLY A 576 24.74 -13.16 24.52
N ALA A 577 23.45 -12.91 24.28
CA ALA A 577 22.93 -12.76 22.92
C ALA A 577 22.99 -11.29 22.47
N ASP A 578 23.48 -11.09 21.25
CA ASP A 578 23.49 -9.81 20.54
C ASP A 578 23.63 -10.10 19.03
N ARG A 579 23.51 -9.10 18.16
CA ARG A 579 23.76 -9.24 16.70
C ARG A 579 25.19 -9.69 16.38
N TYR A 580 26.14 -9.45 17.29
CA TYR A 580 27.52 -9.91 17.20
C TYR A 580 27.70 -11.40 17.59
N GLY A 581 26.60 -12.09 17.93
CA GLY A 581 26.61 -13.48 18.40
C GLY A 581 27.07 -13.62 19.85
N THR A 582 27.37 -14.85 20.27
CA THR A 582 27.68 -15.20 21.66
C THR A 582 29.02 -14.68 22.19
N LYS A 583 29.84 -14.07 21.33
CA LYS A 583 31.10 -13.42 21.72
C LYS A 583 30.92 -11.97 22.18
N GLY A 584 29.76 -11.35 21.91
CA GLY A 584 29.57 -9.92 22.17
C GLY A 584 30.23 -9.02 21.13
N HIS A 585 30.14 -7.71 21.36
CA HIS A 585 30.76 -6.69 20.51
C HIS A 585 32.21 -6.44 20.92
N GLU A 586 33.03 -5.89 20.02
CA GLU A 586 34.38 -5.42 20.35
C GLU A 586 34.29 -4.10 21.14
N ASP A 587 35.12 -3.93 22.18
CA ASP A 587 35.18 -2.70 22.98
C ASP A 587 35.70 -1.54 22.12
N PRO A 588 34.91 -0.47 21.88
CA PRO A 588 35.32 0.68 21.08
C PRO A 588 36.61 1.36 21.59
N ASN A 589 36.91 1.22 22.88
CA ASN A 589 38.08 1.80 23.53
C ASN A 589 39.25 0.82 23.65
N ASN A 590 39.03 -0.49 23.46
CA ASN A 590 40.05 -1.53 23.60
C ASN A 590 39.93 -2.62 22.51
N PRO A 591 40.39 -2.35 21.27
CA PRO A 591 40.37 -3.33 20.17
C PRO A 591 41.01 -4.67 20.57
N GLY A 592 40.38 -5.77 20.15
CA GLY A 592 40.70 -7.14 20.51
C GLY A 592 40.03 -7.65 21.80
N VAL A 593 39.42 -6.77 22.61
CA VAL A 593 38.61 -7.14 23.79
C VAL A 593 37.14 -7.20 23.39
N PHE A 594 36.46 -8.30 23.73
CA PHE A 594 35.05 -8.49 23.41
C PHE A 594 34.17 -8.41 24.67
N ILE A 595 33.19 -7.51 24.64
CA ILE A 595 32.22 -7.27 25.71
C ILE A 595 30.97 -8.12 25.43
N VAL A 596 30.86 -9.24 26.14
CA VAL A 596 29.64 -10.06 26.15
C VAL A 596 28.56 -9.33 26.93
N ASN A 597 27.39 -9.16 26.31
CA ASN A 597 26.25 -8.54 26.96
C ASN A 597 25.86 -9.24 28.29
N ASP A 598 25.72 -8.47 29.37
CA ASP A 598 25.73 -8.98 30.73
C ASP A 598 24.37 -9.49 31.26
N CYS A 599 23.23 -9.01 30.74
CA CYS A 599 21.91 -9.56 31.08
C CYS A 599 20.90 -9.48 29.91
N ALA A 600 19.75 -10.17 30.06
CA ALA A 600 18.65 -10.02 29.12
C ALA A 600 18.01 -8.63 29.23
N GLY A 601 17.66 -8.00 28.11
CA GLY A 601 17.14 -6.62 28.04
C GLY A 601 18.22 -5.54 27.88
N GLN A 602 19.47 -5.97 27.88
CA GLN A 602 20.66 -5.26 27.40
C GLN A 602 21.11 -5.89 26.05
N GLY A 603 21.95 -5.17 25.30
CA GLY A 603 22.46 -5.58 23.99
C GLY A 603 22.43 -4.42 23.00
N TYR A 604 23.43 -4.33 22.14
CA TYR A 604 23.59 -3.23 21.20
C TYR A 604 22.79 -3.41 19.90
N CYS A 605 22.17 -4.55 19.60
CA CYS A 605 21.36 -4.64 18.39
C CYS A 605 20.32 -5.79 18.41
N SER A 606 19.57 -5.97 17.32
CA SER A 606 18.58 -7.02 17.08
C SER A 606 19.20 -8.35 16.66
N THR A 607 18.77 -9.48 17.24
CA THR A 607 19.27 -10.83 16.87
C THR A 607 18.53 -11.49 15.70
N THR A 608 17.40 -10.95 15.24
CA THR A 608 16.72 -11.49 14.04
C THR A 608 17.38 -11.04 12.74
N SER A 609 17.21 -11.81 11.67
CA SER A 609 17.64 -11.47 10.31
C SER A 609 17.13 -10.09 9.90
N ASP A 610 17.92 -9.35 9.12
CA ASP A 610 17.44 -8.16 8.42
C ASP A 610 16.38 -8.56 7.39
N HIS A 611 15.28 -7.82 7.38
CA HIS A 611 14.18 -7.95 6.44
C HIS A 611 13.52 -6.57 6.27
N THR A 612 12.70 -6.39 5.24
CA THR A 612 12.59 -5.06 4.60
C THR A 612 11.36 -4.23 4.98
N CYS A 613 10.19 -4.84 5.19
CA CYS A 613 9.09 -4.38 6.08
C CYS A 613 7.99 -5.46 6.14
N HIS A 614 6.74 -5.06 5.98
CA HIS A 614 5.57 -5.91 6.12
C HIS A 614 5.62 -7.14 5.21
N VAL A 615 5.13 -8.26 5.73
CA VAL A 615 5.09 -9.59 5.13
C VAL A 615 6.45 -10.28 4.88
N GLN A 616 7.59 -9.64 5.20
CA GLN A 616 8.93 -10.22 4.99
C GLN A 616 9.56 -10.89 6.22
N ASN A 617 8.84 -11.02 7.34
CA ASN A 617 9.38 -11.67 8.53
C ASN A 617 9.45 -13.20 8.40
N ASP A 618 10.56 -13.81 8.83
CA ASP A 618 10.82 -15.25 8.73
C ASP A 618 10.04 -16.09 9.77
N CYS A 619 9.56 -15.49 10.86
CA CYS A 619 9.01 -16.23 12.02
C CYS A 619 8.09 -15.37 12.92
N LYS A 620 7.39 -16.04 13.84
CA LYS A 620 6.70 -15.46 15.02
C LYS A 620 7.60 -14.43 15.72
N ASN A 621 7.01 -13.34 16.21
CA ASN A 621 7.66 -12.26 16.98
C ASN A 621 8.79 -11.49 16.24
N GLN A 622 8.76 -11.45 14.90
CA GLN A 622 9.69 -10.67 14.07
C GLN A 622 8.88 -9.65 13.24
N GLY A 623 9.15 -8.33 13.34
CA GLY A 623 8.30 -7.26 12.77
C GLY A 623 8.18 -6.00 13.64
N GLY A 624 7.22 -5.08 13.37
CA GLY A 624 7.05 -3.67 13.86
C GLY A 624 7.55 -2.34 13.15
N CYS A 625 7.20 -1.91 11.90
CA CYS A 625 7.70 -0.75 11.10
C CYS A 625 6.81 0.47 11.17
N GLY A 626 5.52 0.28 11.40
CA GLY A 626 4.57 1.38 11.36
C GLY A 626 4.31 1.95 9.95
N LEU A 627 4.86 1.39 8.86
CA LEU A 627 4.72 1.97 7.51
C LEU A 627 3.67 1.29 6.62
N TYR A 628 3.35 0.02 6.86
CA TYR A 628 2.32 -0.77 6.15
C TYR A 628 1.57 -1.69 7.14
N GLY A 629 0.42 -2.22 6.73
CA GLY A 629 -0.46 -3.03 7.56
C GLY A 629 -1.58 -2.22 8.24
N THR A 630 -2.42 -2.89 9.01
CA THR A 630 -3.56 -2.26 9.71
C THR A 630 -3.09 -1.44 10.92
N GLY A 631 -3.96 -0.55 11.43
CA GLY A 631 -3.70 0.14 12.69
C GLY A 631 -3.53 -0.80 13.89
N ILE A 632 -4.05 -2.03 13.83
CA ILE A 632 -3.85 -3.08 14.84
C ILE A 632 -2.44 -3.68 14.74
N GLU A 633 -1.95 -3.92 13.52
CA GLU A 633 -0.57 -4.37 13.29
C GLU A 633 0.44 -3.29 13.73
N MET A 634 0.20 -2.02 13.38
CA MET A 634 1.02 -0.88 13.82
C MET A 634 0.93 -0.59 15.33
N LYS A 635 -0.14 -1.03 16.01
CA LYS A 635 -0.25 -1.01 17.48
C LYS A 635 0.62 -2.05 18.16
N ASN A 636 0.99 -3.13 17.46
CA ASN A 636 1.69 -4.29 18.03
C ASN A 636 3.02 -4.61 17.31
N PRO A 637 3.92 -3.62 17.16
CA PRO A 637 5.18 -3.82 16.47
C PRO A 637 6.02 -4.92 17.15
N GLY A 638 6.50 -5.87 16.35
CA GLY A 638 7.28 -7.02 16.82
C GLY A 638 6.46 -8.16 17.41
N TYR A 639 5.14 -8.02 17.58
CA TYR A 639 4.27 -9.08 18.09
C TYR A 639 3.37 -9.63 16.97
N ASN A 640 3.70 -10.83 16.50
CA ASN A 640 2.95 -11.57 15.49
C ASN A 640 3.04 -13.08 15.73
N GLU A 641 1.99 -13.80 15.38
CA GLU A 641 1.91 -15.26 15.59
C GLU A 641 2.72 -16.11 14.59
N CYS A 642 3.09 -15.59 13.40
CA CYS A 642 3.83 -16.36 12.39
C CYS A 642 4.59 -15.50 11.38
N LYS A 643 5.38 -16.17 10.52
CA LYS A 643 5.95 -15.57 9.30
C LYS A 643 4.88 -14.86 8.46
N THR A 644 5.29 -13.91 7.62
CA THR A 644 4.43 -13.05 6.77
C THR A 644 3.36 -12.22 7.49
N LEU A 645 3.24 -12.28 8.82
CA LEU A 645 2.31 -11.46 9.64
C LEU A 645 3.01 -10.35 10.42
N GLY A 646 4.32 -10.31 10.35
CA GLY A 646 5.12 -9.19 10.84
C GLY A 646 4.92 -7.98 9.96
N SER A 647 4.83 -6.82 10.60
CA SER A 647 4.94 -5.52 9.94
C SER A 647 6.14 -4.80 10.56
N CYS A 648 7.45 -5.14 10.33
CA CYS A 648 8.69 -4.26 10.43
C CYS A 648 9.74 -4.60 9.38
N ALA A 649 10.61 -3.63 9.11
CA ALA A 649 12.01 -3.86 8.80
C ALA A 649 12.83 -4.29 10.05
N THR A 650 13.93 -5.02 9.89
CA THR A 650 14.88 -5.20 11.01
C THR A 650 16.23 -4.63 10.57
N PRO A 651 16.92 -3.83 11.40
CA PRO A 651 16.52 -3.33 12.73
C PRO A 651 15.47 -2.19 12.69
N ILE A 652 14.85 -1.89 13.83
CA ILE A 652 13.96 -0.72 13.98
C ILE A 652 14.79 0.51 14.37
N ASN A 653 14.91 1.48 13.45
CA ASN A 653 15.53 2.78 13.73
C ASN A 653 14.56 3.74 14.47
N ALA A 654 15.14 4.66 15.25
CA ALA A 654 14.43 5.53 16.19
C ALA A 654 13.52 6.56 15.51
N GLU A 655 13.86 6.98 14.30
CA GLU A 655 13.17 7.98 13.49
C GLU A 655 11.83 7.48 12.91
N ARG A 656 11.54 6.16 13.00
CA ARG A 656 10.30 5.56 12.50
C ARG A 656 9.08 6.01 13.30
N PHE A 657 8.04 6.44 12.59
CA PHE A 657 6.70 6.69 13.13
C PHE A 657 5.63 5.80 12.48
N SER A 658 4.51 5.59 13.17
CA SER A 658 3.39 4.82 12.61
C SER A 658 2.55 5.69 11.66
N THR A 659 2.15 5.18 10.50
CA THR A 659 1.40 5.93 9.49
C THR A 659 -0.12 5.80 9.62
N ASN A 660 -0.61 4.91 10.50
CA ASN A 660 -2.03 4.63 10.69
C ASN A 660 -2.34 4.16 12.13
N GLY A 661 -3.62 4.17 12.50
CA GLY A 661 -4.13 3.70 13.79
C GLY A 661 -3.86 4.64 14.96
N GLU A 662 -4.09 4.14 16.19
CA GLU A 662 -3.97 4.95 17.43
C GLU A 662 -2.56 5.50 17.69
N ASN A 663 -1.53 4.90 17.10
CA ASN A 663 -0.13 5.31 17.22
C ASN A 663 0.32 6.21 16.06
N GLN A 664 -0.58 6.69 15.21
CA GLN A 664 -0.24 7.52 14.06
C GLN A 664 0.61 8.74 14.48
N GLY A 665 1.79 8.89 13.89
CA GLY A 665 2.79 9.91 14.22
C GLY A 665 3.66 9.62 15.47
N LEU A 666 3.43 8.52 16.21
CA LEU A 666 4.21 8.15 17.39
C LEU A 666 5.37 7.19 17.04
N SER A 667 6.43 7.23 17.86
CA SER A 667 7.65 6.43 17.69
C SER A 667 7.39 4.93 17.70
N VAL A 668 7.80 4.27 16.63
CA VAL A 668 7.67 2.82 16.43
C VAL A 668 8.64 2.05 17.32
N TRP A 669 9.89 2.52 17.47
CA TRP A 669 10.89 1.87 18.31
C TRP A 669 10.44 1.82 19.79
N LYS A 670 9.95 2.94 20.33
CA LYS A 670 9.45 3.02 21.71
C LYS A 670 8.26 2.10 21.93
N ARG A 671 7.33 2.05 20.97
CA ARG A 671 6.20 1.12 21.01
C ARG A 671 6.63 -0.34 20.93
N ALA A 672 7.63 -0.67 20.11
CA ALA A 672 8.18 -2.02 20.02
C ALA A 672 8.86 -2.47 21.32
N ARG A 673 9.55 -1.56 22.04
CA ARG A 673 10.11 -1.83 23.37
C ARG A 673 9.03 -2.20 24.39
N GLU A 674 7.96 -1.41 24.45
CA GLU A 674 6.82 -1.68 25.34
C GLU A 674 6.10 -2.99 24.99
N VAL A 675 5.80 -3.22 23.71
CA VAL A 675 5.14 -4.45 23.22
C VAL A 675 5.99 -5.69 23.49
N PHE A 676 7.31 -5.61 23.29
CA PHE A 676 8.20 -6.71 23.63
C PHE A 676 8.20 -7.00 25.14
N GLN A 677 8.38 -5.96 25.97
CA GLN A 677 8.40 -6.08 27.43
C GLN A 677 7.11 -6.67 28.00
N THR A 678 5.95 -6.28 27.44
CA THR A 678 4.63 -6.61 28.00
C THR A 678 3.97 -7.85 27.37
N LYS A 679 4.33 -8.21 26.13
CA LYS A 679 3.69 -9.32 25.39
C LYS A 679 4.66 -10.43 24.97
N VAL A 680 5.78 -10.05 24.33
CA VAL A 680 6.72 -11.03 23.75
C VAL A 680 7.54 -11.73 24.84
N TYR A 681 8.22 -10.95 25.69
CA TYR A 681 9.17 -11.50 26.67
C TYR A 681 8.53 -12.45 27.69
N PRO A 682 7.34 -12.19 28.28
CA PRO A 682 6.75 -13.09 29.25
C PRO A 682 6.48 -14.49 28.67
N GLN A 683 5.93 -14.55 27.44
CA GLN A 683 5.68 -15.82 26.73
C GLN A 683 7.00 -16.49 26.35
N LEU A 684 7.91 -15.76 25.70
CA LEU A 684 9.19 -16.26 25.22
C LEU A 684 10.07 -16.78 26.36
N ARG A 685 10.10 -16.09 27.51
CA ARG A 685 10.79 -16.55 28.72
C ARG A 685 10.23 -17.89 29.21
N GLN A 686 8.90 -18.06 29.22
CA GLN A 686 8.29 -19.33 29.59
C GLN A 686 8.68 -20.45 28.61
N GLU A 687 8.54 -20.22 27.30
CA GLU A 687 8.92 -21.17 26.24
C GLU A 687 10.40 -21.62 26.38
N LEU A 688 11.32 -20.72 26.71
CA LEU A 688 12.75 -21.01 26.89
C LEU A 688 13.08 -21.74 28.20
N LEU A 689 12.37 -21.44 29.30
CA LEU A 689 12.51 -22.17 30.56
C LEU A 689 12.05 -23.63 30.41
N GLU A 690 10.95 -23.86 29.70
CA GLU A 690 10.44 -25.20 29.37
C GLU A 690 11.43 -25.99 28.50
N GLN A 691 12.12 -25.31 27.57
CA GLN A 691 13.19 -25.87 26.72
C GLN A 691 14.51 -26.14 27.46
N ARG A 692 14.61 -25.85 28.77
CA ARG A 692 15.81 -26.04 29.61
C ARG A 692 17.08 -25.37 29.06
N VAL A 693 16.95 -24.15 28.54
CA VAL A 693 18.11 -23.36 28.12
C VAL A 693 19.02 -23.10 29.32
N ASN A 694 20.32 -23.45 29.23
CA ASN A 694 21.30 -23.36 30.33
C ASN A 694 21.70 -21.92 30.74
N THR A 695 21.00 -20.91 30.24
CA THR A 695 21.29 -19.48 30.48
C THR A 695 20.28 -18.89 31.47
N PRO A 696 20.70 -18.18 32.52
CA PRO A 696 19.77 -17.53 33.44
C PRO A 696 18.87 -16.50 32.74
N LEU A 697 17.55 -16.66 32.87
CA LEU A 697 16.53 -15.76 32.30
C LEU A 697 15.89 -14.92 33.41
N PRO A 698 16.22 -13.62 33.53
CA PRO A 698 15.71 -12.78 34.61
C PRO A 698 14.19 -12.55 34.46
N GLU A 699 13.48 -12.23 35.54
CA GLU A 699 12.05 -11.90 35.47
C GLU A 699 11.82 -10.49 34.93
N GLN A 700 12.76 -9.59 35.19
CA GLN A 700 12.77 -8.21 34.68
C GLN A 700 13.93 -8.04 33.70
N LEU A 701 13.65 -7.39 32.58
CA LEU A 701 14.67 -7.01 31.60
C LEU A 701 15.55 -5.88 32.13
N GLY A 702 16.84 -5.92 31.80
CA GLY A 702 17.78 -4.85 32.06
C GLY A 702 17.46 -3.55 31.30
N PRO A 703 18.15 -2.44 31.64
CA PRO A 703 18.02 -1.18 30.94
C PRO A 703 18.52 -1.29 29.50
N VAL A 704 17.95 -0.45 28.62
CA VAL A 704 18.51 -0.17 27.29
C VAL A 704 19.91 0.42 27.49
N PRO A 705 20.93 0.12 26.66
CA PRO A 705 22.24 0.76 26.77
C PRO A 705 22.13 2.28 26.69
N ASP A 706 22.86 2.98 27.56
CA ASP A 706 22.74 4.43 27.80
C ASP A 706 22.66 5.31 26.53
N PRO A 707 23.47 5.09 25.46
CA PRO A 707 23.40 5.91 24.24
C PRO A 707 22.05 5.87 23.49
N PHE A 708 21.16 4.95 23.86
CA PHE A 708 19.87 4.71 23.19
C PHE A 708 18.67 4.71 24.14
N ALA A 709 18.89 4.96 25.44
CA ALA A 709 17.83 4.84 26.46
C ALA A 709 16.65 5.79 26.22
N ASP A 710 16.92 7.03 25.80
CA ASP A 710 15.91 8.07 25.61
C ASP A 710 15.30 8.10 24.20
N THR A 711 16.03 7.65 23.17
CA THR A 711 15.66 7.80 21.75
C THR A 711 15.41 6.49 21.03
N GLY A 712 16.19 5.45 21.34
CA GLY A 712 16.46 4.32 20.45
C GLY A 712 17.67 4.57 19.53
N PRO A 713 18.07 3.57 18.72
CA PRO A 713 19.14 3.70 17.74
C PRO A 713 18.71 4.59 16.59
N THR A 714 19.39 5.72 16.42
CA THR A 714 19.25 6.49 15.19
C THR A 714 19.79 5.71 14.01
N TYR A 715 19.32 6.07 12.83
CA TYR A 715 19.88 5.65 11.56
C TYR A 715 21.41 5.88 11.50
N LEU A 716 21.90 7.00 12.05
CA LEU A 716 23.31 7.37 12.06
C LEU A 716 24.20 6.38 12.84
N TRP A 717 23.65 5.56 13.73
CA TRP A 717 24.40 4.47 14.37
C TRP A 717 24.40 3.18 13.54
N ILE A 718 23.35 2.97 12.72
CA ILE A 718 23.11 1.72 12.00
C ILE A 718 23.84 1.70 10.65
N SER A 719 23.87 2.84 9.95
CA SER A 719 24.67 3.01 8.75
C SER A 719 25.74 4.08 8.95
N GLU A 720 26.98 3.72 8.66
CA GLU A 720 28.07 4.68 8.45
C GLU A 720 28.04 5.30 7.04
N ASP A 721 27.25 4.74 6.12
CA ASP A 721 27.04 5.29 4.78
C ASP A 721 25.65 5.94 4.60
N ASN A 722 25.65 7.25 4.42
CA ASN A 722 24.45 8.05 4.09
C ASN A 722 24.04 7.93 2.61
N LYS A 723 24.91 7.41 1.73
CA LYS A 723 24.70 7.29 0.28
C LYS A 723 23.80 6.11 -0.05
N ASP A 724 24.23 4.89 0.24
CA ASP A 724 23.47 3.68 -0.10
C ASP A 724 22.37 3.38 0.94
N ARG A 725 22.47 3.99 2.12
CA ARG A 725 21.58 3.77 3.28
C ARG A 725 21.49 2.29 3.64
N ASP A 726 22.63 1.62 3.47
CA ASP A 726 22.79 0.20 3.69
C ASP A 726 22.47 -0.20 5.13
N ASN A 727 22.18 -1.48 5.33
CA ASN A 727 21.81 -2.04 6.64
C ASN A 727 20.48 -1.51 7.22
N MET A 728 19.75 -0.64 6.51
CA MET A 728 18.49 -0.03 6.94
C MET A 728 17.41 0.00 5.87
N THR A 729 16.68 -1.10 5.70
CA THR A 729 15.60 -1.08 4.74
C THR A 729 14.40 -0.26 5.21
N ALA A 730 14.02 0.76 4.44
CA ALA A 730 12.63 1.22 4.39
C ALA A 730 11.94 0.75 3.10
N CYS A 731 10.71 1.19 2.96
CA CYS A 731 9.77 0.80 1.94
C CYS A 731 8.95 2.04 1.61
N GLY A 732 8.39 2.07 0.41
CA GLY A 732 7.68 3.23 -0.14
C GLY A 732 8.58 4.31 -0.73
N ALA A 733 8.05 4.98 -1.75
CA ALA A 733 8.72 6.03 -2.51
C ALA A 733 8.68 7.42 -1.84
N SER A 734 7.80 7.65 -0.84
CA SER A 734 7.63 8.99 -0.24
C SER A 734 8.82 9.52 0.56
N GLY A 735 9.78 8.66 0.90
CA GLY A 735 10.92 9.00 1.76
C GLY A 735 10.57 9.42 3.20
N MET A 736 9.29 9.33 3.59
CA MET A 736 8.79 9.70 4.92
C MET A 736 9.08 8.66 6.01
N SER A 737 10.12 7.84 5.84
CA SER A 737 10.44 6.72 6.73
C SER A 737 11.38 7.06 7.89
N GLY A 738 11.78 8.33 8.04
CA GLY A 738 12.77 8.76 9.04
C GLY A 738 14.22 8.31 8.78
N ALA A 739 14.43 7.32 7.91
CA ALA A 739 15.75 6.93 7.41
C ALA A 739 15.89 7.11 5.88
N GLY A 740 14.78 7.30 5.16
CA GLY A 740 14.71 7.74 3.76
C GLY A 740 15.29 6.80 2.69
N GLY A 741 15.68 5.56 3.01
CA GLY A 741 16.25 4.60 2.05
C GLY A 741 15.38 3.36 1.84
N CYS A 742 15.20 2.92 0.59
CA CYS A 742 14.72 1.57 0.28
C CYS A 742 15.89 0.72 -0.19
N SER A 743 16.69 0.21 0.76
CA SER A 743 17.83 -0.70 0.56
C SER A 743 17.45 -2.15 0.91
#